data_AF-A0A3N8RL74-F1
#
_entry.id   AF-A0A3N8RL74-F1
#
_cell.length_a   1.000
_cell.length_b   1.000
_cell.length_c   1.000
_cell.angle_alpha   90.00
_cell.angle_beta   90.00
_cell.angle_gamma   90.00
#
_symmetry.space_group_name_H-M   'P 1'
#
loop_
_entity.id
_entity.type
_entity.pdbx_description
1 polymer ?
#
loop_
_entity_poly.entity_id
_entity_poly.type
_entity_poly.pdbx_seq_one_letter_code
_entity_poly.pdbx_strand_id
1 'polypeptide(L)'
;MKTEQLVRGISAALMVLALAGCGGDDAGPAATATQSVKLSALRAAGNVVSAAPMSATAPVHVALVLKLNDEAGLNRFLQQARTPGSVSFGAVLTSAQIAAQYAPTANQVATVKTYLASKGFTNINVAGNNMIVEADAPAGVISGVFQTTLVPVAMADGTSTHINTAPETVPDVIGGLVQGVLGLDTATRLRPNFVRASNAAAAPTANASPTTSAVTVGHNPTDFPRIYSVGSAPTAVNTTVGIIAEGDVTQSVIDLATFESNNHLPAVPVSVIHAGLSSGDTSATMEWSLDSQTIVGMSGGLKQLNFYVARSFAWSDMALAINRAVTDNTARVINMSIGGCENWAPTAVIDTLFQLAVAQGQTFSVSSGDSGSVAYGCSGTSVQYPATSPYVVAVGGTTLYTNGNGSYAGETAWDSSGGGISGIEPIPSWQSNVPALKGRAFRGMPDIAFDADPNSGEAVVAGGQLVIMGGTSLSAPLFAATWARMLSGACATNLGFAAPTLYSAQAKTPSIFRDITYGSNGAYSAGSGWDFVTGWGTPNVSAMYSAICVPTAAIYGGVINQGTTLRPGQIVYSGSGSHQLAMQNDGNLVLYNTTNGAAVWNSGTYGNPGAYAVFQGDGNFVVYGASGNALWNSATSSTSYSQFLAVQDDGNLVIYRSFVPVFATSTASSGYANSTTGPGVWKGGVSLGSGQSFTSGNGANVLVMQGDGNLVLLRQGVAQWSSGTYSHPGAFAAMQADGNLVVYSPTGVPLWYSGTSGNSGAATYVQDDGNVVIYAPLPRWSTNTAGA
;
A
#
# COMPACT_ATOMS: atom_id res chain seq x y z
N MET A 1 -67.91 5.14 31.67
CA MET A 1 -66.92 4.22 32.28
C MET A 1 -66.14 3.60 31.14
N LYS A 2 -64.82 3.70 30.98
CA LYS A 2 -63.72 4.42 31.64
C LYS A 2 -62.49 4.02 30.77
N THR A 3 -61.80 4.99 30.13
CA THR A 3 -60.36 5.35 30.33
C THR A 3 -59.34 4.29 29.87
N GLU A 4 -58.21 4.55 29.19
CA GLU A 4 -57.35 5.73 29.05
C GLU A 4 -56.17 5.48 28.04
N GLN A 5 -55.73 6.55 27.34
CA GLN A 5 -54.33 6.96 26.96
C GLN A 5 -53.44 6.08 26.04
N LEU A 6 -52.58 6.57 25.11
CA LEU A 6 -51.74 7.79 24.95
C LEU A 6 -51.31 7.87 23.44
N VAL A 7 -51.55 8.87 22.58
CA VAL A 7 -50.99 10.24 22.37
C VAL A 7 -49.51 10.34 21.91
N ARG A 8 -49.32 10.80 20.65
CA ARG A 8 -48.21 11.56 19.98
C ARG A 8 -46.85 10.84 19.74
N GLY A 9 -46.15 11.03 18.61
CA GLY A 9 -46.35 11.90 17.45
C GLY A 9 -45.40 11.54 16.30
N ILE A 10 -45.78 11.89 15.07
CA ILE A 10 -44.97 11.80 13.86
C ILE A 10 -44.90 13.22 13.29
N SER A 11 -43.72 13.84 13.34
CA SER A 11 -43.43 15.06 12.58
C SER A 11 -42.46 14.69 11.48
N ALA A 12 -42.89 14.93 10.25
CA ALA A 12 -42.24 14.60 9.01
C ALA A 12 -40.91 15.34 8.80
N ALA A 13 -39.90 14.61 8.34
CA ALA A 13 -38.65 15.16 7.83
C ALA A 13 -38.90 15.80 6.45
N LEU A 14 -38.59 17.09 6.32
CA LEU A 14 -38.52 17.78 5.03
C LEU A 14 -37.20 17.40 4.34
N MET A 15 -37.27 16.58 3.30
CA MET A 15 -36.22 16.38 2.30
C MET A 15 -36.30 17.52 1.29
N VAL A 16 -35.23 18.28 1.11
CA VAL A 16 -35.07 19.19 -0.03
C VAL A 16 -34.14 18.51 -1.04
N LEU A 17 -34.71 18.03 -2.15
CA LEU A 17 -33.97 17.71 -3.36
C LEU A 17 -33.53 19.03 -4.02
N ALA A 18 -32.22 19.25 -4.15
CA ALA A 18 -31.68 20.27 -5.04
C ALA A 18 -31.13 19.59 -6.31
N LEU A 19 -31.92 19.66 -7.38
CA LEU A 19 -31.45 19.42 -8.75
C LEU A 19 -30.73 20.69 -9.22
N ALA A 20 -29.44 20.60 -9.50
CA ALA A 20 -28.66 21.68 -10.09
C ALA A 20 -29.02 21.86 -11.57
N GLY A 21 -29.47 23.06 -11.94
CA GLY A 21 -29.70 23.48 -13.32
C GLY A 21 -29.85 24.99 -13.42
N CYS A 22 -28.82 25.63 -13.99
CA CYS A 22 -28.76 27.00 -14.52
C CYS A 22 -28.88 28.20 -13.55
N GLY A 23 -27.72 28.83 -13.30
CA GLY A 23 -27.46 30.29 -13.40
C GLY A 23 -28.37 31.31 -12.69
N GLY A 24 -27.78 32.05 -11.74
CA GLY A 24 -28.22 33.39 -11.34
C GLY A 24 -28.64 33.50 -9.87
N ASP A 25 -27.83 34.22 -9.10
CA ASP A 25 -28.11 35.02 -7.90
C ASP A 25 -29.28 34.58 -6.99
N ASP A 26 -28.98 33.71 -6.03
CA ASP A 26 -29.58 33.75 -4.70
C ASP A 26 -28.69 32.92 -3.76
N ALA A 27 -27.88 33.59 -2.93
CA ALA A 27 -27.33 32.97 -1.72
C ALA A 27 -28.52 32.72 -0.77
N GLY A 28 -29.23 31.61 -1.00
CA GLY A 28 -30.57 31.36 -0.47
C GLY A 28 -30.65 31.10 1.05
N PRO A 29 -31.89 30.91 1.58
CA PRO A 29 -32.18 30.71 3.01
C PRO A 29 -31.39 29.57 3.68
N ALA A 30 -30.96 28.57 2.92
CA ALA A 30 -30.17 27.45 3.40
C ALA A 30 -28.76 27.85 3.85
N ALA A 31 -28.07 28.72 3.10
CA ALA A 31 -26.71 29.15 3.45
C ALA A 31 -26.69 30.02 4.71
N THR A 32 -27.67 30.94 4.84
CA THR A 32 -27.85 31.77 6.03
C THR A 32 -28.17 30.92 7.27
N ALA A 33 -28.98 29.87 7.11
CA ALA A 33 -29.26 28.92 8.18
C ALA A 33 -27.99 28.18 8.62
N THR A 34 -27.15 27.71 7.69
CA THR A 34 -25.88 27.03 7.98
C THR A 34 -24.92 27.92 8.78
N GLN A 35 -24.74 29.19 8.40
CA GLN A 35 -23.85 30.10 9.14
C GLN A 35 -24.36 30.39 10.55
N SER A 36 -25.67 30.55 10.71
CA SER A 36 -26.31 30.75 12.02
C SER A 36 -26.11 29.55 12.94
N VAL A 37 -26.16 28.34 12.40
CA VAL A 37 -25.87 27.09 13.13
C VAL A 37 -24.40 27.02 13.56
N LYS A 38 -23.44 27.36 12.68
CA LYS A 38 -22.01 27.41 13.03
C LYS A 38 -21.74 28.34 14.22
N LEU A 39 -22.23 29.58 14.16
CA LEU A 39 -22.06 30.56 15.24
C LEU A 39 -22.68 30.09 16.56
N SER A 40 -23.83 29.42 16.50
CA SER A 40 -24.49 28.87 17.69
C SER A 40 -23.70 27.70 18.28
N ALA A 41 -23.17 26.82 17.42
CA ALA A 41 -22.38 25.68 17.85
C ALA A 41 -21.02 26.09 18.45
N LEU A 42 -20.36 27.12 17.88
CA LEU A 42 -19.14 27.70 18.47
C LEU A 42 -19.39 28.20 19.90
N ARG A 43 -20.52 28.89 20.14
CA ARG A 43 -20.89 29.33 21.49
C ARG A 43 -21.21 28.16 22.42
N ALA A 44 -21.90 27.13 21.91
CA ALA A 44 -22.21 25.93 22.68
C ALA A 44 -20.95 25.14 23.08
N ALA A 45 -19.89 25.20 22.29
CA ALA A 45 -18.57 24.65 22.60
C ALA A 45 -17.75 25.51 23.58
N GLY A 46 -18.33 26.56 24.17
CA GLY A 46 -17.67 27.40 25.17
C GLY A 46 -16.83 28.55 24.60
N ASN A 47 -16.86 28.78 23.28
CA ASN A 47 -16.15 29.89 22.66
C ASN A 47 -16.95 31.19 22.79
N VAL A 48 -16.26 32.33 22.85
CA VAL A 48 -16.88 33.66 22.91
C VAL A 48 -16.86 34.30 21.52
N VAL A 49 -18.01 34.26 20.86
CA VAL A 49 -18.22 34.94 19.57
C VAL A 49 -18.65 36.39 19.82
N SER A 50 -17.83 37.35 19.41
CA SER A 50 -18.09 38.78 19.57
C SER A 50 -19.36 39.22 18.83
N ALA A 51 -20.11 40.15 19.44
CA ALA A 51 -21.19 40.87 18.76
C ALA A 51 -20.67 42.06 17.93
N ALA A 52 -19.48 42.57 18.28
CA ALA A 52 -18.83 43.66 17.55
C ALA A 52 -17.99 43.11 16.38
N PRO A 53 -18.00 43.77 15.21
CA PRO A 53 -17.10 43.46 14.10
C PRO A 53 -15.62 43.56 14.51
N MET A 54 -14.75 42.88 13.76
CA MET A 54 -13.31 43.10 13.84
C MET A 54 -12.97 44.56 13.53
N SER A 55 -11.83 45.04 14.03
CA SER A 55 -11.29 46.33 13.58
C SER A 55 -11.14 46.33 12.06
N ALA A 56 -11.63 47.38 11.39
CA ALA A 56 -11.56 47.48 9.93
C ALA A 56 -10.13 47.42 9.38
N THR A 57 -9.13 47.75 10.21
CA THR A 57 -7.70 47.70 9.87
C THR A 57 -7.00 46.41 10.27
N ALA A 58 -7.69 45.48 10.95
CA ALA A 58 -7.09 44.21 11.34
C ALA A 58 -6.67 43.41 10.08
N PRO A 59 -5.43 42.92 10.01
CA PRO A 59 -4.99 42.14 8.85
C PRO A 59 -5.68 40.77 8.84
N VAL A 60 -6.15 40.36 7.67
CA VAL A 60 -6.76 39.06 7.45
C VAL A 60 -6.18 38.46 6.17
N HIS A 61 -5.82 37.18 6.26
CA HIS A 61 -5.34 36.38 5.15
C HIS A 61 -6.49 35.57 4.55
N VAL A 62 -6.55 35.48 3.22
CA VAL A 62 -7.52 34.65 2.50
C VAL A 62 -6.84 33.82 1.42
N ALA A 63 -7.40 32.64 1.17
CA ALA A 63 -7.01 31.77 0.07
C ALA A 63 -8.24 31.52 -0.82
N LEU A 64 -8.19 32.02 -2.06
CA LEU A 64 -9.24 31.82 -3.04
C LEU A 64 -8.90 30.57 -3.86
N VAL A 65 -9.70 29.52 -3.70
CA VAL A 65 -9.58 28.32 -4.52
C VAL A 65 -10.36 28.53 -5.81
N LEU A 66 -9.71 28.28 -6.94
CA LEU A 66 -10.24 28.54 -8.27
C LEU A 66 -10.95 27.31 -8.85
N LYS A 67 -11.93 27.56 -9.71
CA LYS A 67 -12.68 26.53 -10.43
C LYS A 67 -11.80 25.82 -11.46
N LEU A 68 -12.01 24.52 -11.63
CA LEU A 68 -11.46 23.77 -12.74
C LEU A 68 -12.04 24.25 -14.08
N ASN A 69 -11.24 24.21 -15.14
CA ASN A 69 -11.66 24.53 -16.50
C ASN A 69 -12.61 23.46 -17.09
N ASP A 70 -12.45 22.19 -16.71
CA ASP A 70 -13.32 21.08 -17.12
C ASP A 70 -13.54 20.08 -15.97
N GLU A 71 -14.30 20.51 -14.96
CA GLU A 71 -14.67 19.68 -13.81
C GLU A 71 -15.38 18.39 -14.24
N ALA A 72 -16.29 18.48 -15.22
CA ALA A 72 -17.03 17.33 -15.73
C ALA A 72 -16.11 16.31 -16.41
N GLY A 73 -15.10 16.78 -17.15
CA GLY A 73 -14.05 15.95 -17.74
C GLY A 73 -13.21 15.24 -16.68
N LEU A 74 -12.76 15.95 -15.65
CA LEU A 74 -11.99 15.36 -14.54
C LEU A 74 -12.82 14.29 -13.82
N ASN A 75 -14.09 14.59 -13.50
CA ASN A 75 -14.99 13.64 -12.84
C ASN A 75 -15.19 12.38 -13.68
N ARG A 76 -15.33 12.50 -15.01
CA ARG A 76 -15.43 11.35 -15.92
C ARG A 76 -14.14 10.53 -15.95
N PHE A 77 -12.99 11.20 -16.00
CA PHE A 77 -11.69 10.52 -15.93
C PHE A 77 -11.56 9.72 -14.62
N LEU A 78 -11.85 10.36 -13.48
CA LEU A 78 -11.80 9.73 -12.17
C LEU A 78 -12.75 8.55 -12.06
N GLN A 79 -13.99 8.68 -12.52
CA GLN A 79 -14.95 7.57 -12.54
C GLN A 79 -14.39 6.38 -13.34
N GLN A 80 -13.94 6.61 -14.58
CA GLN A 80 -13.39 5.55 -15.42
C GLN A 80 -12.11 4.94 -14.84
N ALA A 81 -11.25 5.75 -14.24
CA ALA A 81 -9.97 5.29 -13.71
C ALA A 81 -10.11 4.58 -12.37
N ARG A 82 -11.27 4.67 -11.70
CA ARG A 82 -11.51 4.16 -10.34
C ARG A 82 -12.68 3.19 -10.25
N THR A 83 -13.39 2.89 -11.34
CA THR A 83 -14.39 1.82 -11.37
C THR A 83 -13.72 0.48 -11.71
N PRO A 84 -13.77 -0.53 -10.81
CA PRO A 84 -13.23 -1.86 -11.10
C PRO A 84 -13.85 -2.46 -12.37
N GLY A 85 -13.01 -3.06 -13.22
CA GLY A 85 -13.43 -3.63 -14.51
C GLY A 85 -13.48 -2.64 -15.68
N SER A 86 -13.28 -1.34 -15.42
CA SER A 86 -13.03 -0.35 -16.48
C SER A 86 -11.70 -0.62 -17.18
N VAL A 87 -11.63 -0.38 -18.49
CA VAL A 87 -10.39 -0.48 -19.27
C VAL A 87 -9.33 0.54 -18.84
N SER A 88 -9.75 1.64 -18.23
CA SER A 88 -8.88 2.70 -17.73
C SER A 88 -8.60 2.55 -16.22
N PHE A 89 -9.04 1.46 -15.58
CA PHE A 89 -8.85 1.27 -14.15
C PHE A 89 -7.36 1.37 -13.78
N GLY A 90 -7.05 2.19 -12.78
CA GLY A 90 -5.67 2.48 -12.35
C GLY A 90 -4.95 3.56 -13.16
N ALA A 91 -5.55 4.10 -14.24
CA ALA A 91 -4.95 5.17 -15.02
C ALA A 91 -4.67 6.42 -14.17
N VAL A 92 -3.61 7.13 -14.52
CA VAL A 92 -3.15 8.37 -13.88
C VAL A 92 -2.78 9.40 -14.93
N LEU A 93 -2.84 10.67 -14.55
CA LEU A 93 -2.39 11.80 -15.33
C LEU A 93 -1.08 12.35 -14.75
N THR A 94 -0.25 12.90 -15.62
CA THR A 94 0.89 13.73 -15.17
C THR A 94 0.38 15.10 -14.71
N SER A 95 1.13 15.77 -13.83
CA SER A 95 0.79 17.13 -13.38
C SER A 95 0.72 18.12 -14.55
N ALA A 96 1.50 17.92 -15.61
CA ALA A 96 1.44 18.72 -16.84
C ALA A 96 0.12 18.50 -17.62
N GLN A 97 -0.37 17.26 -17.71
CA GLN A 97 -1.68 16.98 -18.32
C GLN A 97 -2.82 17.59 -17.52
N ILE A 98 -2.74 17.51 -16.18
CA ILE A 98 -3.73 18.15 -15.30
C ILE A 98 -3.72 19.67 -15.50
N ALA A 99 -2.54 20.29 -15.48
CA ALA A 99 -2.40 21.73 -15.67
C ALA A 99 -2.93 22.20 -17.04
N ALA A 100 -2.72 21.41 -18.09
CA ALA A 100 -3.16 21.74 -19.44
C ALA A 100 -4.66 21.58 -19.67
N GLN A 101 -5.31 20.62 -19.00
CA GLN A 101 -6.70 20.23 -19.27
C GLN A 101 -7.70 20.78 -18.24
N TYR A 102 -7.33 20.76 -16.96
CA TYR A 102 -8.29 20.97 -15.87
C TYR A 102 -7.98 22.17 -15.00
N ALA A 103 -6.71 22.54 -14.82
CA ALA A 103 -6.35 23.68 -13.96
C ALA A 103 -6.64 25.04 -14.62
N PRO A 104 -6.87 26.11 -13.83
CA PRO A 104 -7.01 27.46 -14.34
C PRO A 104 -5.82 27.92 -15.18
N THR A 105 -6.11 28.67 -16.24
CA THR A 105 -5.09 29.27 -17.10
C THR A 105 -4.44 30.48 -16.43
N ALA A 106 -3.23 30.83 -16.87
CA ALA A 106 -2.53 32.03 -16.40
C ALA A 106 -3.34 33.32 -16.57
N ASN A 107 -4.18 33.42 -17.62
CA ASN A 107 -5.04 34.58 -17.84
C ASN A 107 -6.18 34.67 -16.80
N GLN A 108 -6.80 33.55 -16.46
CA GLN A 108 -7.85 33.50 -15.42
C GLN A 108 -7.26 33.88 -14.05
N VAL A 109 -6.09 33.34 -13.72
CA VAL A 109 -5.36 33.74 -12.52
C VAL A 109 -5.04 35.24 -12.53
N ALA A 110 -4.55 35.77 -13.66
CA ALA A 110 -4.26 37.20 -13.79
C ALA A 110 -5.50 38.07 -13.55
N THR A 111 -6.67 37.68 -14.05
CA THR A 111 -7.95 38.37 -13.76
C THR A 111 -8.22 38.45 -12.27
N VAL A 112 -8.09 37.33 -11.54
CA VAL A 112 -8.29 37.30 -10.08
C VAL A 112 -7.27 38.19 -9.37
N LYS A 113 -5.98 38.08 -9.71
CA LYS A 113 -4.91 38.91 -9.11
C LYS A 113 -5.14 40.39 -9.33
N THR A 114 -5.43 40.81 -10.57
CA THR A 114 -5.67 42.21 -10.92
C THR A 114 -6.89 42.75 -10.17
N TYR A 115 -7.96 41.96 -10.09
CA TYR A 115 -9.14 42.35 -9.32
C TYR A 115 -8.81 42.56 -7.84
N LEU A 116 -8.16 41.59 -7.18
CA LEU A 116 -7.78 41.69 -5.77
C LEU A 116 -6.86 42.91 -5.53
N ALA A 117 -5.83 43.10 -6.35
CA ALA A 117 -4.95 44.26 -6.26
C ALA A 117 -5.72 45.60 -6.38
N SER A 118 -6.68 45.67 -7.31
CA SER A 118 -7.51 46.87 -7.50
C SER A 118 -8.40 47.21 -6.30
N LYS A 119 -8.66 46.24 -5.42
CA LYS A 119 -9.45 46.40 -4.19
C LYS A 119 -8.60 46.65 -2.95
N GLY A 120 -7.28 46.71 -3.09
CA GLY A 120 -6.35 46.98 -1.98
C GLY A 120 -5.86 45.73 -1.25
N PHE A 121 -6.00 44.54 -1.84
CA PHE A 121 -5.29 43.36 -1.36
C PHE A 121 -3.80 43.45 -1.68
N THR A 122 -2.98 42.90 -0.78
CA THR A 122 -1.51 42.85 -0.86
C THR A 122 -1.02 41.41 -0.73
N ASN A 123 0.29 41.18 -0.89
CA ASN A 123 0.92 39.86 -0.78
C ASN A 123 0.22 38.77 -1.63
N ILE A 124 -0.18 39.15 -2.86
CA ILE A 124 -0.97 38.28 -3.72
C ILE A 124 -0.06 37.21 -4.34
N ASN A 125 -0.17 35.98 -3.84
CA ASN A 125 0.61 34.83 -4.28
C ASN A 125 -0.28 33.82 -5.01
N VAL A 126 0.33 33.01 -5.89
CA VAL A 126 -0.37 31.98 -6.66
C VAL A 126 0.35 30.67 -6.47
N ALA A 127 -0.40 29.62 -6.16
CA ALA A 127 0.15 28.27 -6.12
C ALA A 127 0.61 27.79 -7.50
N GLY A 128 1.63 26.93 -7.55
CA GLY A 128 2.28 26.52 -8.80
C GLY A 128 1.37 25.80 -9.82
N ASN A 129 0.25 25.23 -9.37
CA ASN A 129 -0.77 24.60 -10.21
C ASN A 129 -1.95 25.53 -10.56
N ASN A 130 -1.86 26.84 -10.27
CA ASN A 130 -2.89 27.85 -10.48
C ASN A 130 -4.21 27.64 -9.73
N MET A 131 -4.31 26.65 -8.84
CA MET A 131 -5.57 26.35 -8.14
C MET A 131 -5.90 27.30 -6.99
N ILE A 132 -4.90 27.99 -6.44
CA ILE A 132 -5.08 28.86 -5.27
C ILE A 132 -4.42 30.21 -5.52
N VAL A 133 -5.16 31.29 -5.23
CA VAL A 133 -4.64 32.65 -5.12
C VAL A 133 -4.77 33.10 -3.67
N GLU A 134 -3.63 33.31 -3.01
CA GLU A 134 -3.53 33.83 -1.66
C GLU A 134 -3.45 35.35 -1.68
N ALA A 135 -4.01 36.02 -0.68
CA ALA A 135 -3.88 37.46 -0.51
C ALA A 135 -4.15 37.92 0.92
N ASP A 136 -3.58 39.05 1.31
CA ASP A 136 -3.82 39.73 2.58
C ASP A 136 -4.59 41.03 2.36
N ALA A 137 -5.53 41.35 3.24
CA ALA A 137 -6.16 42.66 3.26
C ALA A 137 -6.69 43.01 4.66
N PRO A 138 -6.93 44.30 4.95
CA PRO A 138 -7.66 44.69 6.15
C PRO A 138 -9.08 44.11 6.19
N ALA A 139 -9.57 43.74 7.37
CA ALA A 139 -10.89 43.12 7.55
C ALA A 139 -12.05 43.95 6.95
N GLY A 140 -11.94 45.28 6.95
CA GLY A 140 -12.92 46.17 6.30
C GLY A 140 -12.94 46.05 4.77
N VAL A 141 -11.77 45.84 4.15
CA VAL A 141 -11.67 45.59 2.69
C VAL A 141 -12.27 44.24 2.35
N ILE A 142 -11.93 43.19 3.11
CA ILE A 142 -12.47 41.83 2.91
C ILE A 142 -13.99 41.83 3.07
N SER A 143 -14.49 42.44 4.13
CA SER A 143 -15.92 42.57 4.41
C SER A 143 -16.66 43.28 3.27
N GLY A 144 -16.07 44.35 2.71
CA GLY A 144 -16.63 45.07 1.58
C GLY A 144 -16.55 44.31 0.24
N VAL A 145 -15.52 43.50 0.02
CA VAL A 145 -15.36 42.74 -1.23
C VAL A 145 -16.27 41.51 -1.25
N PHE A 146 -16.36 40.77 -0.14
CA PHE A 146 -17.12 39.53 -0.07
C PHE A 146 -18.52 39.70 0.55
N GLN A 147 -18.94 40.94 0.80
CA GLN A 147 -20.25 41.33 1.36
C GLN A 147 -20.62 40.54 2.62
N THR A 148 -19.67 40.43 3.55
CA THR A 148 -19.87 39.78 4.84
C THR A 148 -19.29 40.62 5.97
N THR A 149 -19.54 40.24 7.21
CA THR A 149 -18.95 40.88 8.39
C THR A 149 -18.14 39.86 9.18
N LEU A 150 -16.87 40.16 9.43
CA LEU A 150 -16.02 39.34 10.30
C LEU A 150 -16.16 39.76 11.76
N VAL A 151 -16.35 38.79 12.64
CA VAL A 151 -16.36 39.00 14.10
C VAL A 151 -15.24 38.20 14.75
N PRO A 152 -14.56 38.75 15.79
CA PRO A 152 -13.61 37.99 16.59
C PRO A 152 -14.28 36.82 17.31
N VAL A 153 -13.54 35.72 17.45
CA VAL A 153 -13.89 34.57 18.28
C VAL A 153 -12.73 34.29 19.23
N ALA A 154 -12.99 34.40 20.53
CA ALA A 154 -12.05 33.90 21.54
C ALA A 154 -12.37 32.43 21.78
N MET A 155 -11.42 31.56 21.41
CA MET A 155 -11.57 30.12 21.52
C MET A 155 -11.38 29.67 22.97
N ALA A 156 -12.01 28.56 23.34
CA ALA A 156 -11.92 27.99 24.69
C ALA A 156 -10.49 27.58 25.10
N ASP A 157 -9.62 27.31 24.13
CA ASP A 157 -8.18 27.04 24.33
C ASP A 157 -7.32 28.31 24.45
N GLY A 158 -7.94 29.49 24.46
CA GLY A 158 -7.26 30.78 24.63
C GLY A 158 -6.76 31.40 23.32
N THR A 159 -6.87 30.72 22.18
CA THR A 159 -6.50 31.30 20.89
C THR A 159 -7.52 32.32 20.39
N SER A 160 -7.04 33.29 19.61
CA SER A 160 -7.90 34.30 18.95
C SER A 160 -8.07 33.96 17.48
N THR A 161 -9.32 33.88 17.04
CA THR A 161 -9.72 33.57 15.66
C THR A 161 -10.82 34.54 15.22
N HIS A 162 -11.38 34.32 14.03
CA HIS A 162 -12.51 35.08 13.52
C HIS A 162 -13.41 34.23 12.64
N ILE A 163 -14.65 34.69 12.46
CA ILE A 163 -15.63 34.06 11.59
C ILE A 163 -16.52 35.11 10.92
N ASN A 164 -16.96 34.83 9.70
CA ASN A 164 -17.99 35.61 9.01
C ASN A 164 -19.37 35.38 9.63
N THR A 165 -20.19 36.43 9.75
CA THR A 165 -21.54 36.31 10.35
C THR A 165 -22.63 35.94 9.34
N ALA A 166 -22.35 36.13 8.05
CA ALA A 166 -23.22 35.77 6.94
C ALA A 166 -22.40 35.04 5.86
N PRO A 167 -23.03 34.17 5.05
CA PRO A 167 -22.39 33.59 3.88
C PRO A 167 -21.74 34.66 3.01
N GLU A 168 -20.55 34.39 2.53
CA GLU A 168 -19.85 35.26 1.60
C GLU A 168 -20.49 35.27 0.22
N THR A 169 -20.33 36.38 -0.50
CA THR A 169 -20.60 36.47 -1.93
C THR A 169 -19.30 36.73 -2.67
N VAL A 170 -19.16 36.15 -3.85
CA VAL A 170 -18.00 36.41 -4.71
C VAL A 170 -18.41 37.42 -5.78
N PRO A 171 -17.68 38.53 -5.95
CA PRO A 171 -18.00 39.53 -6.98
C PRO A 171 -18.04 38.95 -8.40
N ASP A 172 -19.02 39.36 -9.21
CA ASP A 172 -19.26 38.85 -10.57
C ASP A 172 -18.02 38.80 -11.46
N VAL A 173 -17.15 39.81 -11.33
CA VAL A 173 -15.88 39.93 -12.08
C VAL A 173 -14.99 38.69 -11.92
N ILE A 174 -15.04 38.03 -10.76
CA ILE A 174 -14.26 36.83 -10.43
C ILE A 174 -15.14 35.62 -10.06
N GLY A 175 -16.47 35.78 -9.94
CA GLY A 175 -17.40 34.71 -9.54
C GLY A 175 -17.43 33.53 -10.51
N GLY A 176 -17.14 33.77 -11.79
CA GLY A 176 -16.95 32.71 -12.79
C GLY A 176 -15.67 31.89 -12.61
N LEU A 177 -14.71 32.37 -11.81
CA LEU A 177 -13.36 31.80 -11.67
C LEU A 177 -13.09 31.23 -10.27
N VAL A 178 -13.75 31.74 -9.24
CA VAL A 178 -13.51 31.34 -7.84
C VAL A 178 -14.56 30.33 -7.40
N GLN A 179 -14.09 29.22 -6.82
CA GLN A 179 -14.93 28.17 -6.26
C GLN A 179 -15.28 28.44 -4.81
N GLY A 180 -14.33 28.96 -4.02
CA GLY A 180 -14.57 29.32 -2.63
C GLY A 180 -13.49 30.22 -2.05
N VAL A 181 -13.82 30.93 -0.98
CA VAL A 181 -12.94 31.87 -0.27
C VAL A 181 -12.68 31.35 1.13
N LEU A 182 -11.47 30.85 1.36
CA LEU A 182 -11.06 30.37 2.67
C LEU A 182 -10.40 31.50 3.48
N GLY A 183 -10.41 31.38 4.80
CA GLY A 183 -9.81 32.36 5.72
C GLY A 183 -10.77 33.42 6.23
N LEU A 184 -12.03 33.46 5.74
CA LEU A 184 -13.12 34.23 6.36
C LEU A 184 -13.58 33.62 7.69
N ASP A 185 -13.43 32.31 7.82
CA ASP A 185 -13.62 31.52 9.03
C ASP A 185 -12.31 30.81 9.37
N THR A 186 -11.75 31.17 10.52
CA THR A 186 -10.58 30.52 11.13
C THR A 186 -10.91 29.85 12.46
N ALA A 187 -12.18 29.93 12.89
CA ALA A 187 -12.68 29.35 14.13
C ALA A 187 -13.13 27.89 13.94
N THR A 188 -13.69 27.53 12.78
CA THR A 188 -14.04 26.15 12.43
C THR A 188 -12.84 25.38 11.87
N ARG A 189 -11.83 25.21 12.71
CA ARG A 189 -10.53 24.62 12.35
C ARG A 189 -10.45 23.11 12.61
N LEU A 190 -9.44 22.52 11.99
CA LEU A 190 -9.06 21.12 12.20
C LEU A 190 -8.33 20.92 13.54
N ARG A 191 -8.15 19.66 13.94
CA ARG A 191 -7.29 19.28 15.07
C ARG A 191 -6.63 17.93 14.83
N PRO A 192 -5.48 17.67 15.45
CA PRO A 192 -4.86 16.35 15.42
C PRO A 192 -5.72 15.32 16.18
N ASN A 193 -5.66 14.06 15.74
CA ASN A 193 -6.47 12.95 16.27
C ASN A 193 -5.55 11.93 17.00
N PHE A 194 -4.78 12.39 18.00
CA PHE A 194 -3.99 11.50 18.86
C PHE A 194 -4.55 11.49 20.29
N VAL A 195 -4.35 10.37 20.97
CA VAL A 195 -4.68 10.20 22.38
C VAL A 195 -3.47 9.65 23.12
N ARG A 196 -3.05 10.31 24.20
CA ARG A 196 -2.02 9.77 25.10
C ARG A 196 -2.62 8.73 26.04
N ALA A 197 -1.88 7.64 26.29
CA ALA A 197 -2.23 6.70 27.34
C ALA A 197 -2.23 7.41 28.71
N SER A 198 -3.20 7.06 29.57
CA SER A 198 -3.14 7.48 30.97
C SER A 198 -2.02 6.73 31.70
N ASN A 199 -1.46 7.29 32.78
CA ASN A 199 -0.42 6.62 33.57
C ASN A 199 -0.88 5.25 34.15
N ALA A 200 -2.19 5.00 34.25
CA ALA A 200 -2.76 3.73 34.69
C ALA A 200 -2.97 2.72 33.54
N ALA A 201 -3.13 3.20 32.30
CA ALA A 201 -3.32 2.42 31.07
C ALA A 201 -2.04 1.72 30.58
N ALA A 202 -0.86 2.23 30.96
CA ALA A 202 0.43 1.64 30.60
C ALA A 202 0.73 0.30 31.33
N ALA A 203 -0.13 -0.12 32.27
CA ALA A 203 -0.04 -1.43 32.91
C ALA A 203 -0.92 -2.44 32.14
N PRO A 204 -0.41 -3.63 31.76
CA PRO A 204 -1.17 -4.60 30.98
C PRO A 204 -2.44 -5.01 31.72
N THR A 205 -3.60 -4.81 31.09
CA THR A 205 -4.90 -5.20 31.65
C THR A 205 -5.39 -6.48 30.98
N ALA A 206 -5.75 -7.50 31.79
CA ALA A 206 -6.14 -8.83 31.31
C ALA A 206 -7.65 -8.97 30.98
N ASN A 207 -8.41 -7.87 30.99
CA ASN A 207 -9.86 -7.94 30.80
C ASN A 207 -10.24 -7.76 29.32
N ALA A 208 -10.91 -8.79 28.78
CA ALA A 208 -11.33 -8.98 27.37
C ALA A 208 -10.30 -9.62 26.41
N SER A 209 -9.35 -10.39 26.92
CA SER A 209 -8.38 -11.09 26.09
C SER A 209 -8.99 -12.30 25.32
N PRO A 210 -8.70 -12.49 24.02
CA PRO A 210 -9.13 -13.67 23.25
C PRO A 210 -8.50 -14.98 23.73
N THR A 211 -7.42 -14.92 24.51
CA THR A 211 -6.69 -16.08 25.07
C THR A 211 -6.20 -15.77 26.49
N THR A 212 -5.67 -16.76 27.22
CA THR A 212 -5.12 -16.54 28.57
C THR A 212 -3.79 -15.76 28.59
N SER A 213 -3.20 -15.43 27.42
CA SER A 213 -1.87 -14.80 27.32
C SER A 213 -1.83 -13.52 26.47
N ALA A 214 -2.93 -13.12 25.83
CA ALA A 214 -2.96 -11.91 25.05
C ALA A 214 -3.27 -10.68 25.93
N VAL A 215 -2.60 -9.56 25.69
CA VAL A 215 -2.73 -8.33 26.48
C VAL A 215 -2.74 -7.11 25.57
N THR A 216 -3.34 -6.02 26.05
CA THR A 216 -3.09 -4.68 25.52
C THR A 216 -1.78 -4.16 26.12
N VAL A 217 -0.86 -3.73 25.26
CA VAL A 217 0.45 -3.21 25.65
C VAL A 217 0.95 -2.27 24.57
N GLY A 218 1.72 -1.25 24.95
CA GLY A 218 2.34 -0.37 23.97
C GLY A 218 3.34 -1.11 23.07
N HIS A 219 3.42 -0.71 21.80
CA HIS A 219 4.24 -1.32 20.76
C HIS A 219 5.33 -0.39 20.27
N ASN A 220 6.54 -0.92 20.04
CA ASN A 220 7.54 -0.16 19.29
C ASN A 220 7.09 -0.07 17.82
N PRO A 221 7.30 1.06 17.13
CA PRO A 221 7.00 1.16 15.69
C PRO A 221 7.54 0.00 14.83
N THR A 222 8.67 -0.61 15.21
CA THR A 222 9.27 -1.74 14.49
C THR A 222 8.55 -3.08 14.71
N ASP A 223 7.59 -3.16 15.62
CA ASP A 223 6.78 -4.36 15.88
C ASP A 223 5.64 -4.50 14.86
N PHE A 224 5.13 -3.38 14.34
CA PHE A 224 3.97 -3.34 13.44
C PHE A 224 4.12 -4.19 12.17
N PRO A 225 5.30 -4.27 11.50
CA PRO A 225 5.46 -5.17 10.37
C PRO A 225 5.12 -6.63 10.67
N ARG A 226 5.48 -7.10 11.87
CA ARG A 226 5.15 -8.47 12.30
C ARG A 226 3.67 -8.58 12.67
N ILE A 227 3.15 -7.62 13.44
CA ILE A 227 1.74 -7.59 13.88
C ILE A 227 0.79 -7.65 12.69
N TYR A 228 1.04 -6.85 11.65
CA TYR A 228 0.21 -6.77 10.44
C TYR A 228 0.64 -7.71 9.31
N SER A 229 1.48 -8.70 9.63
CA SER A 229 1.88 -9.76 8.71
C SER A 229 2.43 -9.23 7.37
N VAL A 230 3.35 -8.26 7.41
CA VAL A 230 4.04 -7.71 6.24
C VAL A 230 4.66 -8.79 5.36
N GLY A 231 5.24 -9.83 5.98
CA GLY A 231 5.78 -10.98 5.26
C GLY A 231 6.81 -10.56 4.21
N SER A 232 6.59 -10.98 2.95
CA SER A 232 7.48 -10.71 1.82
C SER A 232 7.22 -9.39 1.10
N ALA A 233 6.28 -8.55 1.57
CA ALA A 233 6.07 -7.24 0.99
C ALA A 233 7.36 -6.40 1.14
N PRO A 234 7.84 -5.75 0.05
CA PRO A 234 9.11 -5.03 0.07
C PRO A 234 9.09 -3.89 1.08
N THR A 235 10.26 -3.44 1.53
CA THR A 235 10.37 -2.17 2.26
C THR A 235 10.05 -1.01 1.32
N ALA A 236 9.71 0.16 1.88
CA ALA A 236 9.30 1.31 1.08
C ALA A 236 10.48 2.21 0.64
N VAL A 237 11.69 1.66 0.53
CA VAL A 237 12.94 2.40 0.23
C VAL A 237 12.94 3.11 -1.14
N ASN A 238 12.01 2.77 -2.03
CA ASN A 238 11.84 3.44 -3.33
C ASN A 238 10.69 4.48 -3.34
N THR A 239 9.95 4.60 -2.24
CA THR A 239 8.76 5.45 -2.13
C THR A 239 9.04 6.69 -1.29
N THR A 240 8.62 7.85 -1.80
CA THR A 240 8.52 9.09 -1.02
C THR A 240 7.15 9.15 -0.35
N VAL A 241 7.14 9.43 0.95
CA VAL A 241 5.93 9.60 1.77
C VAL A 241 5.82 11.05 2.23
N GLY A 242 4.61 11.59 2.24
CA GLY A 242 4.31 12.92 2.76
C GLY A 242 3.56 12.85 4.10
N ILE A 243 3.70 13.89 4.92
CA ILE A 243 2.87 14.16 6.10
C ILE A 243 2.33 15.59 5.96
N ILE A 244 1.01 15.77 6.04
CA ILE A 244 0.42 17.10 6.25
C ILE A 244 0.58 17.44 7.73
N ALA A 245 1.35 18.48 8.03
CA ALA A 245 1.66 18.92 9.38
C ALA A 245 1.28 20.40 9.57
N GLU A 246 1.39 20.88 10.81
CA GLU A 246 1.14 22.27 11.20
C GLU A 246 2.25 22.74 12.16
N GLY A 247 2.59 24.03 12.07
CA GLY A 247 3.44 24.67 13.07
C GLY A 247 4.95 24.47 12.85
N ASP A 248 5.68 24.29 13.95
CA ASP A 248 7.11 23.98 13.99
C ASP A 248 7.33 22.49 14.22
N VAL A 249 7.84 21.80 13.20
CA VAL A 249 8.13 20.36 13.21
C VAL A 249 9.57 20.03 13.62
N THR A 250 10.38 21.02 14.01
CA THR A 250 11.80 20.83 14.31
C THR A 250 12.01 19.77 15.39
N GLN A 251 11.24 19.82 16.48
CA GLN A 251 11.35 18.83 17.55
C GLN A 251 10.97 17.43 17.07
N SER A 252 9.97 17.31 16.21
CA SER A 252 9.51 16.03 15.66
C SER A 252 10.55 15.38 14.74
N VAL A 253 11.31 16.19 13.99
CA VAL A 253 12.45 15.71 13.20
C VAL A 253 13.59 15.22 14.11
N ILE A 254 13.85 15.91 15.22
CA ILE A 254 14.84 15.47 16.23
C ILE A 254 14.39 14.18 16.91
N ASP A 255 13.11 14.07 17.26
CA ASP A 255 12.52 12.88 17.86
C ASP A 255 12.59 11.68 16.90
N LEU A 256 12.32 11.88 15.61
CA LEU A 256 12.49 10.84 14.58
C LEU A 256 13.93 10.33 14.52
N ALA A 257 14.92 11.23 14.45
CA ALA A 257 16.33 10.84 14.42
C ALA A 257 16.74 10.08 15.70
N THR A 258 16.15 10.44 16.84
CA THR A 258 16.36 9.74 18.11
C THR A 258 15.74 8.34 18.07
N PHE A 259 14.52 8.19 17.55
CA PHE A 259 13.88 6.90 17.33
C PHE A 259 14.70 6.00 16.39
N GLU A 260 15.18 6.53 15.26
CA GLU A 260 16.02 5.79 14.31
C GLU A 260 17.30 5.29 14.97
N SER A 261 17.97 6.16 15.75
CA SER A 261 19.17 5.81 16.51
C SER A 261 18.90 4.72 17.56
N ASN A 262 17.84 4.88 18.36
CA ASN A 262 17.43 3.93 19.40
C ASN A 262 17.11 2.54 18.84
N ASN A 263 16.60 2.48 17.61
CA ASN A 263 16.21 1.23 16.94
C ASN A 263 17.24 0.73 15.91
N HIS A 264 18.40 1.40 15.82
CA HIS A 264 19.48 1.06 14.88
C HIS A 264 19.01 1.01 13.42
N LEU A 265 18.11 1.92 13.05
CA LEU A 265 17.60 2.06 11.69
C LEU A 265 18.48 3.03 10.88
N PRO A 266 18.60 2.84 9.56
CA PRO A 266 19.18 3.85 8.68
C PRO A 266 18.35 5.14 8.73
N ALA A 267 19.03 6.29 8.83
CA ALA A 267 18.36 7.58 8.85
C ALA A 267 17.61 7.85 7.54
N VAL A 268 16.34 8.23 7.64
CA VAL A 268 15.51 8.61 6.49
C VAL A 268 15.80 10.05 6.08
N PRO A 269 15.99 10.34 4.78
CA PRO A 269 16.06 11.71 4.28
C PRO A 269 14.74 12.47 4.55
N VAL A 270 14.83 13.60 5.24
CA VAL A 270 13.67 14.45 5.60
C VAL A 270 13.70 15.78 4.85
N SER A 271 12.55 16.26 4.40
CA SER A 271 12.36 17.65 3.96
C SER A 271 11.18 18.30 4.67
N VAL A 272 11.38 19.53 5.14
CA VAL A 272 10.34 20.36 5.74
C VAL A 272 9.96 21.44 4.72
N ILE A 273 8.73 21.39 4.24
CA ILE A 273 8.21 22.21 3.15
C ILE A 273 7.06 23.06 3.71
N HIS A 274 7.34 24.34 3.98
CA HIS A 274 6.29 25.28 4.38
C HIS A 274 5.43 25.67 3.18
N ALA A 275 4.13 25.44 3.27
CA ALA A 275 3.18 25.75 2.20
C ALA A 275 2.69 27.21 2.19
N GLY A 276 2.95 27.94 3.27
CA GLY A 276 2.70 29.37 3.43
C GLY A 276 3.73 29.98 4.38
N LEU A 277 3.34 31.01 5.13
CA LEU A 277 4.20 31.59 6.18
C LEU A 277 4.48 30.56 7.28
N SER A 278 5.73 30.50 7.76
CA SER A 278 6.09 29.67 8.90
C SER A 278 5.35 30.09 10.18
N SER A 279 5.13 29.12 11.05
CA SER A 279 4.57 29.28 12.39
C SER A 279 5.55 28.71 13.42
N GLY A 280 5.56 29.29 14.62
CA GLY A 280 6.31 28.77 15.76
C GLY A 280 5.44 27.95 16.72
N ASP A 281 4.23 27.55 16.29
CA ASP A 281 3.34 26.72 17.09
C ASP A 281 3.94 25.32 17.28
N THR A 282 4.13 24.91 18.53
CA THR A 282 4.68 23.60 18.89
C THR A 282 3.64 22.69 19.54
N SER A 283 2.37 23.10 19.61
CA SER A 283 1.32 22.44 20.38
C SER A 283 0.99 21.02 19.88
N ALA A 284 1.19 20.77 18.58
CA ALA A 284 0.94 19.48 17.94
C ALA A 284 2.22 18.66 17.65
N THR A 285 3.39 19.05 18.16
CA THR A 285 4.68 18.37 17.88
C THR A 285 4.66 16.86 18.08
N MET A 286 3.90 16.38 19.07
CA MET A 286 3.74 14.94 19.30
C MET A 286 3.07 14.18 18.17
N GLU A 287 2.09 14.81 17.50
CA GLU A 287 1.39 14.22 16.36
C GLU A 287 2.39 13.92 15.24
N TRP A 288 3.24 14.90 14.92
CA TRP A 288 4.24 14.73 13.86
C TRP A 288 5.35 13.73 14.26
N SER A 289 5.64 13.63 15.57
CA SER A 289 6.55 12.59 16.10
C SER A 289 5.93 11.19 15.97
N LEU A 290 4.65 11.02 16.29
CA LEU A 290 3.89 9.78 16.08
C LEU A 290 3.89 9.41 14.60
N ASP A 291 3.34 10.28 13.74
CA ASP A 291 3.21 10.06 12.30
C ASP A 291 4.52 9.59 11.66
N SER A 292 5.61 10.31 11.93
CA SER A 292 6.90 10.03 11.32
C SER A 292 7.52 8.71 11.80
N GLN A 293 7.46 8.43 13.10
CA GLN A 293 8.02 7.21 13.69
C GLN A 293 7.21 5.97 13.28
N THR A 294 5.87 6.07 13.32
CA THR A 294 4.97 5.02 12.80
C THR A 294 5.31 4.70 11.34
N ILE A 295 5.41 5.73 10.49
CA ILE A 295 5.67 5.54 9.06
C ILE A 295 7.02 4.84 8.86
N VAL A 296 8.08 5.32 9.51
CA VAL A 296 9.44 4.75 9.33
C VAL A 296 9.51 3.32 9.88
N GLY A 297 8.95 3.05 11.06
CA GLY A 297 8.91 1.72 11.66
C GLY A 297 8.16 0.69 10.82
N MET A 298 6.94 1.02 10.38
CA MET A 298 6.10 0.09 9.60
C MET A 298 6.61 -0.10 8.16
N SER A 299 7.19 0.93 7.56
CA SER A 299 7.65 0.88 6.16
C SER A 299 8.96 0.12 5.95
N GLY A 300 9.75 -0.07 7.01
CA GLY A 300 11.09 -0.67 6.94
C GLY A 300 12.10 0.21 6.18
N GLY A 301 11.88 1.51 6.14
CA GLY A 301 12.69 2.50 5.44
C GLY A 301 11.97 3.15 4.26
N LEU A 302 12.37 4.39 3.93
CA LEU A 302 11.78 5.22 2.88
C LEU A 302 12.84 5.78 1.94
N LYS A 303 12.41 6.20 0.74
CA LYS A 303 13.26 7.04 -0.13
C LYS A 303 13.45 8.44 0.47
N GLN A 304 12.36 9.01 0.98
CA GLN A 304 12.26 10.38 1.48
C GLN A 304 10.98 10.54 2.29
N LEU A 305 11.03 11.31 3.38
CA LEU A 305 9.87 11.77 4.14
C LEU A 305 9.72 13.29 4.01
N ASN A 306 8.57 13.76 3.52
CA ASN A 306 8.29 15.18 3.32
C ASN A 306 7.22 15.65 4.31
N PHE A 307 7.55 16.62 5.16
CA PHE A 307 6.55 17.36 5.94
C PHE A 307 6.05 18.54 5.10
N TYR A 308 4.77 18.55 4.76
CA TYR A 308 4.08 19.68 4.15
C TYR A 308 3.39 20.46 5.25
N VAL A 309 4.01 21.55 5.67
CA VAL A 309 3.69 22.24 6.92
C VAL A 309 2.82 23.46 6.63
N ALA A 310 1.59 23.41 7.14
CA ALA A 310 0.68 24.53 7.19
C ALA A 310 1.04 25.49 8.34
N ARG A 311 0.58 26.75 8.22
CA ARG A 311 0.78 27.78 9.25
C ARG A 311 -0.09 27.56 10.49
N SER A 312 -1.32 27.08 10.29
CA SER A 312 -2.30 26.84 11.35
C SER A 312 -3.32 25.78 10.91
N PHE A 313 -4.17 25.32 11.83
CA PHE A 313 -5.26 24.39 11.52
C PHE A 313 -6.45 25.01 10.78
N ALA A 314 -6.41 26.30 10.45
CA ALA A 314 -7.46 26.93 9.65
C ALA A 314 -7.49 26.34 8.22
N TRP A 315 -8.69 26.22 7.65
CA TRP A 315 -8.86 25.64 6.32
C TRP A 315 -8.09 26.38 5.22
N SER A 316 -7.87 27.69 5.35
CA SER A 316 -7.04 28.46 4.42
C SER A 316 -5.61 27.94 4.36
N ASP A 317 -4.99 27.66 5.52
CA ASP A 317 -3.60 27.19 5.59
C ASP A 317 -3.48 25.69 5.27
N MET A 318 -4.48 24.90 5.70
CA MET A 318 -4.56 23.48 5.38
C MET A 318 -4.72 23.23 3.88
N ALA A 319 -5.54 24.04 3.19
CA ALA A 319 -5.68 23.97 1.74
C ALA A 319 -4.35 24.22 1.02
N LEU A 320 -3.52 25.13 1.53
CA LEU A 320 -2.18 25.38 0.97
C LEU A 320 -1.27 24.17 1.14
N ALA A 321 -1.24 23.55 2.32
CA ALA A 321 -0.42 22.36 2.56
C ALA A 321 -0.85 21.16 1.70
N ILE A 322 -2.16 20.91 1.62
CA ILE A 322 -2.73 19.88 0.73
C ILE A 322 -2.35 20.19 -0.72
N ASN A 323 -2.62 21.41 -1.19
CA ASN A 323 -2.33 21.81 -2.56
C ASN A 323 -0.84 21.76 -2.89
N ARG A 324 0.04 22.04 -1.91
CA ARG A 324 1.48 21.94 -2.08
C ARG A 324 1.93 20.49 -2.27
N ALA A 325 1.42 19.57 -1.45
CA ALA A 325 1.67 18.14 -1.60
C ALA A 325 1.18 17.61 -2.95
N VAL A 326 0.05 18.12 -3.44
CA VAL A 326 -0.49 17.81 -4.77
C VAL A 326 0.36 18.41 -5.87
N THR A 327 0.76 19.67 -5.77
CA THR A 327 1.52 20.36 -6.82
C THR A 327 2.93 19.78 -6.96
N ASP A 328 3.59 19.48 -5.84
CA ASP A 328 4.94 18.91 -5.87
C ASP A 328 4.92 17.50 -6.46
N ASN A 329 3.84 16.73 -6.24
CA ASN A 329 3.62 15.38 -6.76
C ASN A 329 4.82 14.42 -6.58
N THR A 330 5.63 14.65 -5.54
CA THR A 330 6.81 13.82 -5.22
C THR A 330 6.44 12.67 -4.29
N ALA A 331 5.58 12.94 -3.31
CA ALA A 331 5.03 11.93 -2.41
C ALA A 331 3.88 11.19 -3.09
N ARG A 332 3.93 9.86 -3.12
CA ARG A 332 2.89 9.01 -3.72
C ARG A 332 1.81 8.60 -2.71
N VAL A 333 2.13 8.65 -1.43
CA VAL A 333 1.19 8.50 -0.32
C VAL A 333 1.45 9.61 0.69
N ILE A 334 0.37 10.21 1.20
CA ILE A 334 0.42 11.36 2.09
C ILE A 334 -0.44 11.05 3.32
N ASN A 335 0.16 11.09 4.50
CA ASN A 335 -0.55 10.97 5.76
C ASN A 335 -1.16 12.32 6.18
N MET A 336 -2.38 12.27 6.72
CA MET A 336 -3.04 13.42 7.32
C MET A 336 -3.82 12.97 8.56
N SER A 337 -3.13 13.02 9.70
CA SER A 337 -3.62 12.65 11.03
C SER A 337 -4.44 13.75 11.70
N ILE A 338 -5.30 14.42 10.92
CA ILE A 338 -5.98 15.65 11.34
C ILE A 338 -7.40 15.64 10.78
N GLY A 339 -8.39 16.08 11.56
CA GLY A 339 -9.74 16.27 11.06
C GLY A 339 -10.63 17.14 11.95
N GLY A 340 -11.85 17.39 11.48
CA GLY A 340 -12.87 18.16 12.19
C GLY A 340 -14.29 17.85 11.71
N CYS A 341 -15.29 18.50 12.30
CA CYS A 341 -16.69 18.30 11.96
C CYS A 341 -16.97 18.49 10.46
N GLU A 342 -17.53 17.47 9.79
CA GLU A 342 -17.83 17.54 8.34
C GLU A 342 -18.76 18.70 8.00
N ASN A 343 -19.79 18.94 8.82
CA ASN A 343 -20.76 20.02 8.62
C ASN A 343 -20.16 21.43 8.65
N TRP A 344 -18.90 21.57 9.10
CA TRP A 344 -18.21 22.85 9.12
C TRP A 344 -17.16 23.00 8.03
N ALA A 345 -16.75 21.88 7.42
CA ALA A 345 -15.69 21.84 6.45
C ALA A 345 -16.12 22.44 5.09
N PRO A 346 -15.21 23.11 4.38
CA PRO A 346 -15.41 23.54 3.00
C PRO A 346 -15.21 22.36 2.04
N THR A 347 -16.05 21.33 2.17
CA THR A 347 -15.85 20.02 1.53
C THR A 347 -15.60 20.11 0.03
N ALA A 348 -16.47 20.80 -0.72
CA ALA A 348 -16.36 20.94 -2.17
C ALA A 348 -15.01 21.54 -2.63
N VAL A 349 -14.50 22.53 -1.88
CA VAL A 349 -13.25 23.23 -2.21
C VAL A 349 -12.04 22.32 -1.97
N ILE A 350 -12.02 21.61 -0.84
CA ILE A 350 -10.89 20.74 -0.47
C ILE A 350 -10.92 19.45 -1.30
N ASP A 351 -12.10 18.91 -1.60
CA ASP A 351 -12.27 17.76 -2.49
C ASP A 351 -11.71 17.99 -3.88
N THR A 352 -11.79 19.22 -4.39
CA THR A 352 -11.17 19.58 -5.68
C THR A 352 -9.65 19.34 -5.65
N LEU A 353 -8.99 19.60 -4.52
CA LEU A 353 -7.55 19.34 -4.37
C LEU A 353 -7.27 17.83 -4.29
N PHE A 354 -8.09 17.07 -3.56
CA PHE A 354 -7.95 15.62 -3.48
C PHE A 354 -8.28 14.93 -4.82
N GLN A 355 -9.22 15.44 -5.60
CA GLN A 355 -9.49 14.96 -6.96
C GLN A 355 -8.26 15.06 -7.85
N LEU A 356 -7.54 16.19 -7.79
CA LEU A 356 -6.28 16.36 -8.52
C LEU A 356 -5.21 15.38 -8.04
N ALA A 357 -5.12 15.16 -6.72
CA ALA A 357 -4.23 14.15 -6.13
C ALA A 357 -4.52 12.74 -6.68
N VAL A 358 -5.79 12.34 -6.63
CA VAL A 358 -6.25 11.04 -7.14
C VAL A 358 -6.00 10.93 -8.64
N ALA A 359 -6.20 12.00 -9.40
CA ALA A 359 -6.02 12.01 -10.84
C ALA A 359 -4.58 11.70 -11.25
N GLN A 360 -3.59 12.16 -10.47
CA GLN A 360 -2.18 11.85 -10.68
C GLN A 360 -1.65 10.67 -9.86
N GLY A 361 -2.54 9.92 -9.21
CA GLY A 361 -2.19 8.65 -8.55
C GLY A 361 -1.55 8.81 -7.18
N GLN A 362 -1.78 9.93 -6.49
CA GLN A 362 -1.49 10.04 -5.06
C GLN A 362 -2.61 9.42 -4.24
N THR A 363 -2.26 8.93 -3.05
CA THR A 363 -3.20 8.45 -2.03
C THR A 363 -3.04 9.28 -0.77
N PHE A 364 -4.10 9.95 -0.32
CA PHE A 364 -4.16 10.52 1.02
C PHE A 364 -4.71 9.46 1.99
N SER A 365 -3.97 9.22 3.08
CA SER A 365 -4.37 8.43 4.25
C SER A 365 -4.82 9.38 5.34
N VAL A 366 -6.08 9.27 5.77
CA VAL A 366 -6.68 10.24 6.70
C VAL A 366 -7.25 9.51 7.91
N SER A 367 -6.89 9.98 9.11
CA SER A 367 -7.42 9.41 10.35
C SER A 367 -8.92 9.68 10.48
N SER A 368 -9.69 8.67 10.91
CA SER A 368 -11.16 8.74 10.89
C SER A 368 -11.75 9.55 12.06
N GLY A 369 -10.98 9.79 13.11
CA GLY A 369 -11.35 10.56 14.30
C GLY A 369 -11.29 9.73 15.58
N ASP A 370 -11.30 10.44 16.72
CA ASP A 370 -11.05 9.88 18.07
C ASP A 370 -12.19 10.19 19.05
N SER A 371 -13.41 10.34 18.55
CA SER A 371 -14.58 10.71 19.36
C SER A 371 -15.79 9.82 19.07
N GLY A 372 -15.50 8.59 18.64
CA GLY A 372 -16.51 7.60 18.26
C GLY A 372 -17.41 8.10 17.14
N SER A 373 -18.70 7.81 17.23
CA SER A 373 -19.70 8.26 16.26
C SER A 373 -20.10 9.74 16.38
N VAL A 374 -19.35 10.56 17.11
CA VAL A 374 -19.59 12.01 17.26
C VAL A 374 -18.30 12.75 16.96
N ALA A 375 -18.11 13.15 15.71
CA ALA A 375 -16.90 13.84 15.29
C ALA A 375 -16.67 15.11 16.12
N TYR A 376 -15.41 15.42 16.38
CA TYR A 376 -15.05 16.57 17.20
C TYR A 376 -15.65 17.87 16.64
N GLY A 377 -16.24 18.67 17.54
CA GLY A 377 -16.94 19.91 17.22
C GLY A 377 -18.38 19.69 16.77
N CYS A 378 -18.75 18.51 16.29
CA CYS A 378 -20.15 18.21 15.98
C CYS A 378 -20.96 17.87 17.24
N SER A 379 -22.29 17.83 17.06
CA SER A 379 -23.23 17.24 18.02
C SER A 379 -24.09 16.19 17.32
N GLY A 380 -24.55 15.20 18.09
CA GLY A 380 -25.26 14.04 17.54
C GLY A 380 -24.36 13.13 16.68
N THR A 381 -24.94 12.06 16.16
CA THR A 381 -24.21 11.14 15.28
C THR A 381 -23.67 11.88 14.06
N SER A 382 -22.35 11.86 13.90
CA SER A 382 -21.63 12.70 12.95
C SER A 382 -20.27 12.10 12.62
N VAL A 383 -19.68 12.61 11.54
CA VAL A 383 -18.44 12.10 10.95
C VAL A 383 -17.45 13.22 10.67
N GLN A 384 -16.18 12.85 10.53
CA GLN A 384 -15.07 13.80 10.43
C GLN A 384 -14.65 14.00 8.97
N TYR A 385 -14.37 15.26 8.61
CA TYR A 385 -13.73 15.63 7.35
C TYR A 385 -12.26 16.02 7.65
N PRO A 386 -11.27 15.66 6.81
CA PRO A 386 -11.39 15.13 5.44
C PRO A 386 -11.61 13.63 5.29
N ALA A 387 -11.73 12.85 6.38
CA ALA A 387 -11.91 11.40 6.28
C ALA A 387 -13.16 10.98 5.47
N THR A 388 -14.22 11.79 5.46
CA THR A 388 -15.38 11.54 4.61
C THR A 388 -15.20 11.90 3.14
N SER A 389 -14.09 12.49 2.70
CA SER A 389 -13.88 12.72 1.28
C SER A 389 -13.83 11.36 0.52
N PRO A 390 -14.54 11.19 -0.60
CA PRO A 390 -14.43 9.98 -1.43
C PRO A 390 -13.08 9.87 -2.17
N TYR A 391 -12.23 10.89 -2.05
CA TYR A 391 -10.91 10.98 -2.70
C TYR A 391 -9.74 10.71 -1.73
N VAL A 392 -10.04 10.27 -0.51
CA VAL A 392 -9.06 9.82 0.49
C VAL A 392 -9.39 8.41 0.98
N VAL A 393 -8.41 7.76 1.60
CA VAL A 393 -8.63 6.54 2.39
C VAL A 393 -8.84 6.94 3.84
N ALA A 394 -10.03 6.68 4.37
CA ALA A 394 -10.36 6.87 5.77
C ALA A 394 -9.88 5.66 6.59
N VAL A 395 -9.07 5.91 7.61
CA VAL A 395 -8.47 4.84 8.42
C VAL A 395 -8.97 4.92 9.86
N GLY A 396 -9.77 3.92 10.24
CA GLY A 396 -10.32 3.73 11.57
C GLY A 396 -9.39 3.00 12.52
N GLY A 397 -9.93 2.70 13.71
CA GLY A 397 -9.16 2.29 14.87
C GLY A 397 -9.64 0.99 15.49
N THR A 398 -8.68 0.17 15.91
CA THR A 398 -8.90 -1.04 16.69
C THR A 398 -8.18 -0.95 18.04
N THR A 399 -8.65 -1.74 19.00
CA THR A 399 -7.85 -2.14 20.16
C THR A 399 -7.12 -3.43 19.80
N LEU A 400 -5.78 -3.41 19.85
CA LEU A 400 -4.93 -4.52 19.47
C LEU A 400 -4.51 -5.36 20.67
N TYR A 401 -4.60 -6.69 20.52
CA TYR A 401 -4.11 -7.65 21.50
C TYR A 401 -2.94 -8.44 20.92
N THR A 402 -1.87 -8.55 21.70
CA THR A 402 -0.68 -9.35 21.36
C THR A 402 -0.34 -10.35 22.46
N ASN A 403 0.24 -11.48 22.08
CA ASN A 403 0.75 -12.49 23.02
C ASN A 403 2.04 -11.99 23.68
N GLY A 404 2.44 -12.59 24.81
CA GLY A 404 3.69 -12.23 25.51
C GLY A 404 4.99 -12.35 24.70
N ASN A 405 4.96 -12.96 23.50
CA ASN A 405 6.06 -12.99 22.54
C ASN A 405 5.98 -11.89 21.45
N GLY A 406 5.05 -10.94 21.57
CA GLY A 406 4.78 -9.85 20.62
C GLY A 406 4.05 -10.25 19.34
N SER A 407 3.52 -11.48 19.22
CA SER A 407 2.72 -11.85 18.04
C SER A 407 1.30 -11.33 18.15
N TYR A 408 0.69 -10.99 17.01
CA TYR A 408 -0.74 -10.75 16.90
C TYR A 408 -1.58 -11.85 17.60
N ALA A 409 -2.61 -11.45 18.35
CA ALA A 409 -3.54 -12.36 19.02
C ALA A 409 -5.02 -12.05 18.76
N GLY A 410 -5.34 -10.84 18.34
CA GLY A 410 -6.70 -10.43 17.98
C GLY A 410 -6.86 -8.91 18.04
N GLU A 411 -7.99 -8.43 17.53
CA GLU A 411 -8.37 -7.01 17.57
C GLU A 411 -9.88 -6.90 17.85
N THR A 412 -10.27 -5.83 18.53
CA THR A 412 -11.66 -5.39 18.65
C THR A 412 -11.79 -3.97 18.13
N ALA A 413 -13.00 -3.51 17.84
CA ALA A 413 -13.22 -2.12 17.49
C ALA A 413 -12.82 -1.22 18.68
N TRP A 414 -12.05 -0.16 18.39
CA TRP A 414 -11.75 0.85 19.39
C TRP A 414 -12.98 1.73 19.59
N ASP A 415 -13.40 1.93 20.84
CA ASP A 415 -14.65 2.59 21.18
C ASP A 415 -14.72 4.07 20.79
N SER A 416 -13.57 4.68 20.59
CA SER A 416 -13.43 6.07 20.20
C SER A 416 -13.10 6.21 18.71
N SER A 417 -13.06 5.12 17.93
CA SER A 417 -12.81 5.20 16.49
C SER A 417 -13.93 5.97 15.77
N GLY A 418 -13.53 7.01 15.05
CA GLY A 418 -14.41 7.81 14.20
C GLY A 418 -15.00 6.96 13.07
N GLY A 419 -16.31 7.05 12.87
CA GLY A 419 -16.97 6.19 11.90
C GLY A 419 -18.47 6.44 11.80
N GLY A 420 -19.03 6.23 10.61
CA GLY A 420 -20.41 6.53 10.30
C GLY A 420 -20.67 6.83 8.83
N ILE A 421 -21.73 7.60 8.58
CA ILE A 421 -22.19 7.95 7.24
C ILE A 421 -22.06 9.46 7.07
N SER A 422 -21.49 9.89 5.95
CA SER A 422 -21.47 11.30 5.56
C SER A 422 -22.87 11.90 5.42
N GLY A 423 -23.01 13.17 5.79
CA GLY A 423 -24.22 13.96 5.51
C GLY A 423 -24.13 14.75 4.20
N ILE A 424 -22.96 14.79 3.57
CA ILE A 424 -22.64 15.69 2.45
C ILE A 424 -22.11 14.91 1.24
N GLU A 425 -21.18 13.99 1.46
CA GLU A 425 -20.40 13.31 0.42
C GLU A 425 -21.17 12.13 -0.18
N PRO A 426 -21.43 12.12 -1.49
CA PRO A 426 -22.16 11.04 -2.14
C PRO A 426 -21.38 9.73 -2.09
N ILE A 427 -22.10 8.60 -2.03
CA ILE A 427 -21.47 7.28 -2.04
C ILE A 427 -20.67 7.07 -3.33
N PRO A 428 -19.37 6.73 -3.26
CA PRO A 428 -18.59 6.45 -4.45
C PRO A 428 -18.93 5.08 -5.03
N SER A 429 -18.78 4.92 -6.35
CA SER A 429 -19.18 3.70 -7.07
C SER A 429 -18.52 2.40 -6.57
N TRP A 430 -17.31 2.49 -6.02
CA TRP A 430 -16.59 1.34 -5.46
C TRP A 430 -17.13 0.90 -4.08
N GLN A 431 -17.92 1.74 -3.38
CA GLN A 431 -18.63 1.41 -2.14
C GLN A 431 -20.08 0.96 -2.37
N SER A 432 -20.69 1.28 -3.51
CA SER A 432 -22.14 1.12 -3.71
C SER A 432 -22.66 -0.33 -3.61
N ASN A 433 -21.80 -1.30 -3.86
CA ASN A 433 -22.12 -2.74 -3.78
C ASN A 433 -21.74 -3.40 -2.46
N VAL A 434 -21.17 -2.65 -1.51
CA VAL A 434 -20.87 -3.15 -0.17
C VAL A 434 -22.18 -3.47 0.53
N PRO A 435 -22.39 -4.69 1.06
CA PRO A 435 -23.68 -5.10 1.63
C PRO A 435 -24.23 -4.14 2.70
N ALA A 436 -23.39 -3.65 3.61
CA ALA A 436 -23.77 -2.71 4.67
C ALA A 436 -24.16 -1.30 4.16
N LEU A 437 -23.74 -0.95 2.95
CA LEU A 437 -23.96 0.35 2.32
C LEU A 437 -24.99 0.29 1.18
N LYS A 438 -25.50 -0.89 0.84
CA LYS A 438 -26.43 -1.09 -0.27
C LYS A 438 -27.67 -0.20 -0.13
N GLY A 439 -27.94 0.62 -1.15
CA GLY A 439 -29.09 1.52 -1.18
C GLY A 439 -28.93 2.82 -0.39
N ARG A 440 -27.75 3.08 0.20
CA ARG A 440 -27.44 4.37 0.84
C ARG A 440 -27.00 5.40 -0.22
N ALA A 441 -27.24 6.67 0.07
CA ALA A 441 -26.91 7.78 -0.82
C ALA A 441 -25.53 8.41 -0.57
N PHE A 442 -25.00 8.26 0.64
CA PHE A 442 -23.80 8.96 1.11
C PHE A 442 -22.67 7.98 1.48
N ARG A 443 -21.43 8.47 1.41
CA ARG A 443 -20.21 7.69 1.69
C ARG A 443 -20.24 7.13 3.12
N GLY A 444 -19.87 5.86 3.25
CA GLY A 444 -19.59 5.23 4.55
C GLY A 444 -18.13 5.37 4.94
N MET A 445 -17.82 5.49 6.22
CA MET A 445 -16.46 5.50 6.75
C MET A 445 -16.35 4.68 8.06
N PRO A 446 -15.16 4.16 8.40
CA PRO A 446 -13.90 4.24 7.64
C PRO A 446 -13.83 3.23 6.49
N ASP A 447 -12.77 3.27 5.68
CA ASP A 447 -12.53 2.28 4.63
C ASP A 447 -11.93 0.99 5.17
N ILE A 448 -10.97 1.15 6.09
CA ILE A 448 -10.17 0.11 6.75
C ILE A 448 -9.82 0.58 8.16
N ALA A 449 -9.16 -0.25 8.95
CA ALA A 449 -8.65 0.13 10.28
C ALA A 449 -7.23 -0.40 10.55
N PHE A 450 -6.61 0.16 11.59
CA PHE A 450 -5.40 -0.33 12.25
C PHE A 450 -5.49 -0.03 13.75
N ASP A 451 -4.47 -0.37 14.54
CA ASP A 451 -4.42 -0.04 15.96
C ASP A 451 -4.53 1.48 16.19
N ALA A 452 -5.30 1.82 17.22
CA ALA A 452 -5.61 3.18 17.63
C ALA A 452 -5.83 3.30 19.13
N ASP A 453 -6.07 2.20 19.86
CA ASP A 453 -6.33 2.32 21.29
C ASP A 453 -5.03 2.71 22.01
N PRO A 454 -4.98 3.81 22.79
CA PRO A 454 -3.77 4.17 23.52
C PRO A 454 -3.32 3.11 24.55
N ASN A 455 -4.16 2.15 24.92
CA ASN A 455 -3.77 1.00 25.75
C ASN A 455 -2.91 -0.03 24.98
N SER A 456 -3.04 -0.09 23.65
CA SER A 456 -2.24 -0.93 22.76
C SER A 456 -1.34 -0.14 21.81
N GLY A 457 -1.38 1.19 21.87
CA GLY A 457 -0.78 2.08 20.88
C GLY A 457 0.75 2.09 20.82
N GLU A 458 1.29 3.09 20.14
CA GLU A 458 2.72 3.19 19.84
C GLU A 458 3.52 3.82 20.97
N ALA A 459 4.71 3.26 21.23
CA ALA A 459 5.75 3.86 22.06
C ALA A 459 6.58 4.86 21.24
N VAL A 460 6.22 6.14 21.35
CA VAL A 460 6.76 7.25 20.57
C VAL A 460 7.82 8.00 21.37
N VAL A 461 8.92 8.36 20.72
CA VAL A 461 9.85 9.37 21.26
C VAL A 461 9.23 10.75 21.06
N ALA A 462 8.91 11.46 22.14
CA ALA A 462 8.36 12.82 22.10
C ALA A 462 9.11 13.72 23.07
N GLY A 463 9.77 14.76 22.55
CA GLY A 463 10.64 15.64 23.36
C GLY A 463 11.78 14.85 24.03
N GLY A 464 12.30 13.83 23.34
CA GLY A 464 13.32 12.91 23.86
C GLY A 464 12.87 11.93 24.95
N GLN A 465 11.57 11.84 25.27
CA GLN A 465 11.01 10.87 26.23
C GLN A 465 10.14 9.85 25.51
N LEU A 466 10.07 8.61 26.02
CA LEU A 466 9.16 7.61 25.49
C LEU A 466 7.76 7.80 26.10
N VAL A 467 6.74 7.93 25.25
CA VAL A 467 5.33 8.05 25.63
C VAL A 467 4.49 7.06 24.82
N ILE A 468 3.44 6.48 25.42
CA ILE A 468 2.50 5.65 24.67
C ILE A 468 1.36 6.51 24.13
N MET A 469 1.12 6.42 22.83
CA MET A 469 0.07 7.18 22.12
C MET A 469 -0.71 6.27 21.18
N GLY A 470 -2.01 6.53 21.08
CA GLY A 470 -2.90 5.98 20.07
C GLY A 470 -3.67 7.12 19.41
N GLY A 471 -4.94 6.90 19.16
CA GLY A 471 -5.75 7.66 18.21
C GLY A 471 -5.71 7.03 16.84
N THR A 472 -6.70 7.35 16.00
CA THR A 472 -6.67 7.01 14.58
C THR A 472 -5.52 7.70 13.84
N SER A 473 -4.83 8.64 14.50
CA SER A 473 -3.53 9.15 14.03
C SER A 473 -2.36 8.20 14.20
N LEU A 474 -2.49 7.09 14.92
CA LEU A 474 -1.60 5.94 14.75
C LEU A 474 -2.00 5.14 13.50
N SER A 475 -3.30 4.96 13.30
CA SER A 475 -3.83 4.11 12.24
C SER A 475 -3.55 4.63 10.83
N ALA A 476 -3.76 5.94 10.59
CA ALA A 476 -3.50 6.57 9.30
C ALA A 476 -2.04 6.42 8.81
N PRO A 477 -1.00 6.69 9.62
CA PRO A 477 0.38 6.47 9.20
C PRO A 477 0.74 4.98 9.04
N LEU A 478 0.13 4.06 9.80
CA LEU A 478 0.25 2.62 9.56
C LEU A 478 -0.24 2.22 8.16
N PHE A 479 -1.36 2.79 7.72
CA PHE A 479 -1.82 2.59 6.34
C PHE A 479 -0.88 3.28 5.33
N ALA A 480 -0.45 4.51 5.60
CA ALA A 480 0.46 5.24 4.70
C ALA A 480 1.74 4.44 4.44
N ALA A 481 2.35 3.88 5.49
CA ALA A 481 3.50 2.99 5.39
C ALA A 481 3.18 1.70 4.63
N THR A 482 2.05 1.07 4.91
CA THR A 482 1.60 -0.15 4.21
C THR A 482 1.48 0.10 2.71
N TRP A 483 0.82 1.19 2.31
CA TRP A 483 0.69 1.54 0.89
C TRP A 483 2.02 1.97 0.28
N ALA A 484 2.91 2.62 1.04
CA ALA A 484 4.25 2.96 0.58
C ALA A 484 5.07 1.71 0.21
N ARG A 485 4.93 0.62 0.98
CA ARG A 485 5.54 -0.69 0.67
C ARG A 485 5.02 -1.25 -0.65
N MET A 486 3.70 -1.19 -0.86
CA MET A 486 3.08 -1.63 -2.12
C MET A 486 3.62 -0.83 -3.32
N LEU A 487 3.76 0.50 -3.16
CA LEU A 487 4.31 1.42 -4.15
C LEU A 487 5.83 1.27 -4.38
N SER A 488 6.55 0.52 -3.56
CA SER A 488 7.95 0.15 -3.80
C SER A 488 8.12 -1.21 -4.48
N GLY A 489 7.03 -1.96 -4.68
CA GLY A 489 7.05 -3.29 -5.28
C GLY A 489 6.83 -3.33 -6.80
N ALA A 490 6.79 -4.54 -7.36
CA ALA A 490 6.69 -4.77 -8.80
C ALA A 490 5.39 -4.24 -9.44
N CYS A 491 4.35 -4.03 -8.65
CA CYS A 491 3.05 -3.53 -9.08
C CYS A 491 2.93 -2.00 -9.09
N ALA A 492 3.96 -1.27 -8.61
CA ALA A 492 3.88 0.16 -8.34
C ALA A 492 3.37 1.00 -9.53
N THR A 493 3.74 0.62 -10.76
CA THR A 493 3.32 1.29 -11.99
C THR A 493 1.83 1.17 -12.29
N ASN A 494 1.17 0.16 -11.72
CA ASN A 494 -0.27 -0.10 -11.89
C ASN A 494 -1.11 0.41 -10.70
N LEU A 495 -0.46 0.99 -9.68
CA LEU A 495 -1.13 1.49 -8.49
C LEU A 495 -1.32 3.02 -8.56
N GLY A 496 -2.59 3.43 -8.52
CA GLY A 496 -3.03 4.80 -8.32
C GLY A 496 -3.61 5.00 -6.91
N PHE A 497 -4.74 5.71 -6.83
CA PHE A 497 -5.48 5.87 -5.58
C PHE A 497 -5.94 4.52 -5.00
N ALA A 498 -5.69 4.32 -3.71
CA ALA A 498 -5.79 3.01 -3.09
C ALA A 498 -7.22 2.48 -2.91
N ALA A 499 -8.19 3.30 -2.48
CA ALA A 499 -9.50 2.81 -2.03
C ALA A 499 -10.18 1.86 -3.05
N PRO A 500 -10.39 2.23 -4.33
CA PRO A 500 -11.03 1.32 -5.29
C PRO A 500 -10.28 0.00 -5.48
N THR A 501 -8.95 0.03 -5.40
CA THR A 501 -8.10 -1.17 -5.50
C THR A 501 -8.34 -2.08 -4.30
N LEU A 502 -8.39 -1.53 -3.09
CA LEU A 502 -8.65 -2.27 -1.85
C LEU A 502 -10.03 -2.93 -1.87
N TYR A 503 -11.08 -2.18 -2.23
CA TYR A 503 -12.45 -2.73 -2.30
C TYR A 503 -12.57 -3.80 -3.39
N SER A 504 -11.94 -3.60 -4.55
CA SER A 504 -11.92 -4.62 -5.60
C SER A 504 -11.14 -5.87 -5.20
N ALA A 505 -10.04 -5.72 -4.47
CA ALA A 505 -9.25 -6.85 -4.00
C ALA A 505 -9.99 -7.63 -2.92
N GLN A 506 -10.61 -6.94 -1.96
CA GLN A 506 -11.38 -7.55 -0.88
C GLN A 506 -12.58 -8.36 -1.40
N ALA A 507 -13.28 -7.83 -2.41
CA ALA A 507 -14.38 -8.54 -3.06
C ALA A 507 -13.95 -9.89 -3.70
N LYS A 508 -12.67 -10.03 -4.07
CA LYS A 508 -12.10 -11.24 -4.68
C LYS A 508 -11.39 -12.13 -3.67
N THR A 509 -10.79 -11.55 -2.65
CA THR A 509 -9.93 -12.23 -1.69
C THR A 509 -10.22 -11.69 -0.29
N PRO A 510 -11.27 -12.19 0.39
CA PRO A 510 -11.69 -11.66 1.69
C PRO A 510 -10.61 -11.72 2.79
N SER A 511 -9.59 -12.57 2.61
CA SER A 511 -8.48 -12.77 3.56
C SER A 511 -7.41 -11.69 3.51
N ILE A 512 -7.54 -10.66 2.65
CA ILE A 512 -6.61 -9.51 2.68
C ILE A 512 -6.84 -8.62 3.90
N PHE A 513 -8.01 -8.70 4.53
CA PHE A 513 -8.32 -8.05 5.80
C PHE A 513 -8.67 -9.08 6.88
N ARG A 514 -8.34 -8.74 8.13
CA ARG A 514 -8.81 -9.38 9.34
C ARG A 514 -10.08 -8.64 9.74
N ASP A 515 -11.20 -9.33 9.61
CA ASP A 515 -12.54 -8.81 9.89
C ASP A 515 -12.72 -8.59 11.40
N ILE A 516 -13.08 -7.37 11.81
CA ILE A 516 -13.30 -7.01 13.22
C ILE A 516 -14.78 -7.08 13.49
N THR A 517 -15.21 -8.09 14.25
CA THR A 517 -16.64 -8.38 14.39
C THR A 517 -17.21 -8.03 15.77
N TYR A 518 -16.43 -7.37 16.64
CA TYR A 518 -16.81 -7.08 18.02
C TYR A 518 -16.37 -5.69 18.48
N GLY A 519 -17.23 -5.03 19.24
CA GLY A 519 -17.06 -3.66 19.75
C GLY A 519 -17.99 -2.67 19.05
N SER A 520 -17.98 -1.42 19.51
CA SER A 520 -18.81 -0.33 18.96
C SER A 520 -18.12 1.00 19.17
N ASN A 521 -18.42 2.00 18.33
CA ASN A 521 -17.94 3.37 18.52
C ASN A 521 -18.99 4.31 19.13
N GLY A 522 -19.94 3.75 19.88
CA GLY A 522 -21.16 4.43 20.29
C GLY A 522 -22.35 4.03 19.44
N ALA A 523 -22.67 4.79 18.39
CA ALA A 523 -23.88 4.58 17.58
C ALA A 523 -23.81 3.39 16.62
N TYR A 524 -22.61 2.92 16.27
CA TYR A 524 -22.41 1.81 15.35
C TYR A 524 -21.65 0.66 16.01
N SER A 525 -21.98 -0.57 15.64
CA SER A 525 -21.32 -1.78 16.10
C SER A 525 -20.51 -2.41 14.97
N ALA A 526 -19.36 -2.97 15.33
CA ALA A 526 -18.57 -3.80 14.43
C ALA A 526 -19.29 -5.12 14.15
N GLY A 527 -19.05 -5.72 12.99
CA GLY A 527 -19.78 -6.89 12.54
C GLY A 527 -19.18 -7.50 11.29
N SER A 528 -19.68 -8.66 10.86
CA SER A 528 -19.05 -9.37 9.75
C SER A 528 -19.05 -8.57 8.44
N GLY A 529 -17.88 -8.49 7.82
CA GLY A 529 -17.64 -7.78 6.57
C GLY A 529 -17.30 -6.32 6.79
N TRP A 530 -17.84 -5.44 5.96
CA TRP A 530 -17.61 -4.01 6.13
C TRP A 530 -18.55 -3.44 7.19
N ASP A 531 -18.03 -2.65 8.12
CA ASP A 531 -18.81 -1.93 9.13
C ASP A 531 -18.39 -0.47 9.32
N PHE A 532 -19.22 0.29 10.04
CA PHE A 532 -19.04 1.73 10.26
C PHE A 532 -18.02 2.07 11.36
N VAL A 533 -17.34 1.09 11.94
CA VAL A 533 -16.33 1.33 12.98
C VAL A 533 -14.93 1.05 12.44
N THR A 534 -14.77 -0.06 11.72
CA THR A 534 -13.46 -0.54 11.26
C THR A 534 -13.36 -0.72 9.74
N GLY A 535 -14.42 -0.39 9.00
CA GLY A 535 -14.46 -0.59 7.56
C GLY A 535 -14.33 -2.07 7.24
N TRP A 536 -13.40 -2.45 6.37
CA TRP A 536 -13.09 -3.87 6.12
C TRP A 536 -12.26 -4.57 7.21
N GLY A 537 -11.84 -3.84 8.25
CA GLY A 537 -10.92 -4.32 9.29
C GLY A 537 -9.46 -4.03 8.98
N THR A 538 -8.54 -4.80 9.60
CA THR A 538 -7.09 -4.52 9.54
C THR A 538 -6.39 -5.38 8.50
N PRO A 539 -5.42 -4.86 7.73
CA PRO A 539 -4.87 -5.63 6.63
C PRO A 539 -3.93 -6.74 7.10
N ASN A 540 -4.03 -7.89 6.43
CA ASN A 540 -2.93 -8.83 6.33
C ASN A 540 -2.06 -8.41 5.14
N VAL A 541 -0.97 -7.68 5.41
CA VAL A 541 -0.21 -6.98 4.36
C VAL A 541 0.42 -7.94 3.34
N SER A 542 0.88 -9.12 3.77
CA SER A 542 1.38 -10.15 2.86
C SER A 542 0.27 -10.69 1.94
N ALA A 543 -0.93 -10.94 2.47
CA ALA A 543 -2.08 -11.36 1.67
C ALA A 543 -2.53 -10.27 0.71
N MET A 544 -2.59 -9.02 1.17
CA MET A 544 -2.90 -7.85 0.36
C MET A 544 -1.90 -7.68 -0.78
N TYR A 545 -0.60 -7.71 -0.49
CA TYR A 545 0.46 -7.61 -1.51
C TYR A 545 0.36 -8.78 -2.50
N SER A 546 0.12 -10.00 -2.02
CA SER A 546 -0.07 -11.16 -2.91
C SER A 546 -1.29 -11.00 -3.82
N ALA A 547 -2.41 -10.51 -3.30
CA ALA A 547 -3.65 -10.39 -4.08
C ALA A 547 -3.62 -9.25 -5.10
N ILE A 548 -2.93 -8.15 -4.78
CA ILE A 548 -2.90 -6.94 -5.62
C ILE A 548 -1.67 -6.91 -6.53
N CYS A 549 -0.51 -7.33 -6.04
CA CYS A 549 0.78 -7.08 -6.66
C CYS A 549 1.48 -8.31 -7.23
N VAL A 550 1.09 -9.50 -6.79
CA VAL A 550 1.57 -10.75 -7.37
C VAL A 550 0.55 -11.17 -8.42
N PRO A 551 0.95 -11.28 -9.71
CA PRO A 551 0.02 -11.68 -10.75
C PRO A 551 -0.69 -13.00 -10.37
N THR A 552 -2.00 -13.05 -10.53
CA THR A 552 -2.74 -14.31 -10.69
C THR A 552 -2.45 -14.96 -12.05
N ALA A 553 -1.66 -14.30 -12.90
CA ALA A 553 -1.10 -14.90 -14.10
C ALA A 553 -0.18 -16.04 -13.72
N ALA A 554 -0.26 -17.13 -14.48
CA ALA A 554 0.60 -18.27 -14.24
C ALA A 554 2.08 -17.86 -14.31
N ILE A 555 2.88 -18.37 -13.38
CA ILE A 555 4.32 -18.16 -13.39
C ILE A 555 4.89 -19.04 -14.51
N TYR A 556 5.42 -18.41 -15.57
CA TYR A 556 6.08 -19.10 -16.67
C TYR A 556 7.60 -19.12 -16.43
N GLY A 557 8.25 -20.23 -16.81
CA GLY A 557 9.71 -20.39 -16.66
C GLY A 557 10.13 -21.33 -15.53
N GLY A 558 9.20 -22.03 -14.87
CA GLY A 558 9.47 -23.13 -13.96
C GLY A 558 10.07 -22.77 -12.60
N VAL A 559 10.66 -21.59 -12.40
CA VAL A 559 11.37 -21.26 -11.15
C VAL A 559 10.49 -20.50 -10.15
N ILE A 560 10.48 -20.97 -8.91
CA ILE A 560 9.81 -20.37 -7.75
C ILE A 560 10.89 -19.96 -6.75
N ASN A 561 10.96 -18.66 -6.45
CA ASN A 561 11.95 -18.09 -5.53
C ASN A 561 11.47 -18.13 -4.08
N GLN A 562 12.41 -18.12 -3.13
CA GLN A 562 12.10 -18.02 -1.70
C GLN A 562 11.23 -16.79 -1.41
N GLY A 563 10.30 -16.92 -0.46
CA GLY A 563 9.26 -15.94 -0.15
C GLY A 563 7.99 -16.05 -1.00
N THR A 564 7.98 -16.87 -2.05
CA THR A 564 6.80 -17.05 -2.92
C THR A 564 5.72 -17.87 -2.21
N THR A 565 4.48 -17.39 -2.26
CA THR A 565 3.29 -18.11 -1.79
C THR A 565 2.37 -18.42 -2.97
N LEU A 566 2.00 -19.69 -3.13
CA LEU A 566 0.97 -20.16 -4.05
C LEU A 566 -0.34 -20.35 -3.28
N ARG A 567 -1.34 -19.54 -3.60
CA ARG A 567 -2.70 -19.56 -3.04
C ARG A 567 -3.63 -20.46 -3.86
N PRO A 568 -4.78 -20.88 -3.29
CA PRO A 568 -5.80 -21.61 -4.04
C PRO A 568 -6.10 -20.99 -5.41
N GLY A 569 -6.05 -21.83 -6.45
CA GLY A 569 -6.25 -21.46 -7.85
C GLY A 569 -4.99 -20.98 -8.59
N GLN A 570 -3.85 -20.79 -7.92
CA GLN A 570 -2.62 -20.35 -8.59
C GLN A 570 -1.84 -21.53 -9.22
N ILE A 571 -1.19 -21.23 -10.34
CA ILE A 571 -0.51 -22.20 -11.20
C ILE A 571 0.91 -21.71 -11.54
N VAL A 572 1.88 -22.61 -11.51
CA VAL A 572 3.24 -22.42 -12.03
C VAL A 572 3.49 -23.40 -13.17
N TYR A 573 3.81 -22.90 -14.36
CA TYR A 573 4.17 -23.73 -15.50
C TYR A 573 5.67 -24.00 -15.54
N SER A 574 6.03 -25.18 -16.02
CA SER A 574 7.40 -25.50 -16.42
C SER A 574 7.86 -24.60 -17.59
N GLY A 575 9.16 -24.58 -17.91
CA GLY A 575 9.73 -23.70 -18.93
C GLY A 575 9.05 -23.81 -20.31
N SER A 576 8.70 -25.03 -20.72
CA SER A 576 7.95 -25.33 -21.95
C SER A 576 6.43 -25.26 -21.80
N GLY A 577 5.90 -25.16 -20.59
CA GLY A 577 4.47 -25.26 -20.31
C GLY A 577 3.89 -26.68 -20.34
N SER A 578 4.72 -27.72 -20.49
CA SER A 578 4.30 -29.14 -20.52
C SER A 578 3.83 -29.68 -19.15
N HIS A 579 4.20 -29.02 -18.07
CA HIS A 579 3.77 -29.36 -16.72
C HIS A 579 3.32 -28.12 -15.95
N GLN A 580 2.39 -28.31 -15.02
CA GLN A 580 1.87 -27.23 -14.18
C GLN A 580 1.75 -27.66 -12.72
N LEU A 581 2.34 -26.90 -11.81
CA LEU A 581 2.13 -27.05 -10.38
C LEU A 581 0.96 -26.15 -9.98
N ALA A 582 -0.14 -26.73 -9.51
CA ALA A 582 -1.36 -26.04 -9.15
C ALA A 582 -1.63 -26.19 -7.65
N MET A 583 -1.82 -25.06 -6.96
CA MET A 583 -2.41 -25.06 -5.62
C MET A 583 -3.93 -25.04 -5.79
N GLN A 584 -4.61 -26.15 -5.51
CA GLN A 584 -6.02 -26.33 -5.79
C GLN A 584 -6.93 -25.74 -4.70
N ASN A 585 -8.19 -25.48 -5.07
CA ASN A 585 -9.19 -24.91 -4.15
C ASN A 585 -9.60 -25.86 -3.01
N ASP A 586 -9.42 -27.17 -3.19
CA ASP A 586 -9.64 -28.18 -2.16
C ASP A 586 -8.47 -28.31 -1.16
N GLY A 587 -7.42 -27.50 -1.34
CA GLY A 587 -6.25 -27.47 -0.49
C GLY A 587 -5.12 -28.42 -0.89
N ASN A 588 -5.23 -29.11 -2.03
CA ASN A 588 -4.17 -29.97 -2.53
C ASN A 588 -3.16 -29.20 -3.39
N LEU A 589 -1.86 -29.47 -3.23
CA LEU A 589 -0.84 -28.98 -4.16
C LEU A 589 -0.52 -30.13 -5.13
N VAL A 590 -0.76 -29.91 -6.42
CA VAL A 590 -0.71 -30.97 -7.43
C VAL A 590 0.14 -30.56 -8.63
N LEU A 591 1.06 -31.42 -9.03
CA LEU A 591 1.79 -31.30 -10.28
C LEU A 591 1.04 -32.09 -11.36
N TYR A 592 0.72 -31.44 -12.46
CA TYR A 592 0.03 -32.00 -13.61
C TYR A 592 0.92 -32.02 -14.84
N ASN A 593 0.73 -33.03 -15.69
CA ASN A 593 1.12 -32.96 -17.09
C ASN A 593 0.01 -32.23 -17.86
N THR A 594 0.34 -31.13 -18.53
CA THR A 594 -0.64 -30.27 -19.21
C THR A 594 -1.12 -30.85 -20.54
N THR A 595 -0.35 -31.79 -21.12
CA THR A 595 -0.66 -32.40 -22.42
C THR A 595 -1.81 -33.39 -22.31
N ASN A 596 -1.86 -34.18 -21.23
CA ASN A 596 -2.90 -35.19 -21.01
C ASN A 596 -3.78 -34.94 -19.77
N GLY A 597 -3.48 -33.89 -18.99
CA GLY A 597 -4.22 -33.54 -17.77
C GLY A 597 -3.97 -34.48 -16.58
N ALA A 598 -3.01 -35.40 -16.66
CA ALA A 598 -2.74 -36.36 -15.59
C ALA A 598 -2.03 -35.69 -14.41
N ALA A 599 -2.51 -35.96 -13.19
CA ALA A 599 -1.77 -35.62 -11.97
C ALA A 599 -0.56 -36.55 -11.85
N VAL A 600 0.65 -35.98 -11.91
CA VAL A 600 1.90 -36.74 -11.81
C VAL A 600 2.46 -36.78 -10.38
N TRP A 601 2.14 -35.78 -9.54
CA TRP A 601 2.45 -35.77 -8.11
C TRP A 601 1.41 -34.95 -7.33
N ASN A 602 1.19 -35.24 -6.05
CA ASN A 602 0.42 -34.37 -5.16
C ASN A 602 0.91 -34.43 -3.71
N SER A 603 0.63 -33.37 -2.94
CA SER A 603 0.99 -33.26 -1.52
C SER A 603 0.10 -34.08 -0.58
N GLY A 604 -1.04 -34.60 -1.06
CA GLY A 604 -2.01 -35.35 -0.25
C GLY A 604 -2.78 -34.48 0.73
N THR A 605 -2.86 -33.16 0.50
CA THR A 605 -3.45 -32.19 1.43
C THR A 605 -4.89 -31.81 1.07
N TYR A 606 -5.54 -32.58 0.19
CA TYR A 606 -6.94 -32.39 -0.21
C TYR A 606 -7.91 -32.45 0.98
N GLY A 607 -9.04 -31.74 0.88
CA GLY A 607 -10.02 -31.60 1.96
C GLY A 607 -9.72 -30.46 2.94
N ASN A 608 -8.76 -29.59 2.62
CA ASN A 608 -8.36 -28.43 3.41
C ASN A 608 -8.57 -27.13 2.62
N PRO A 609 -9.82 -26.73 2.32
CA PRO A 609 -10.09 -25.53 1.52
C PRO A 609 -9.47 -24.29 2.17
N GLY A 610 -8.83 -23.45 1.34
CA GLY A 610 -8.07 -22.29 1.81
C GLY A 610 -6.60 -22.56 2.19
N ALA A 611 -6.13 -23.82 2.07
CA ALA A 611 -4.71 -24.12 2.21
C ALA A 611 -3.87 -23.42 1.12
N TYR A 612 -2.61 -23.13 1.42
CA TYR A 612 -1.68 -22.44 0.52
C TYR A 612 -0.26 -23.03 0.65
N ALA A 613 0.54 -22.96 -0.42
CA ALA A 613 1.93 -23.42 -0.40
C ALA A 613 2.90 -22.23 -0.33
N VAL A 614 3.97 -22.34 0.45
CA VAL A 614 4.99 -21.29 0.61
C VAL A 614 6.36 -21.88 0.44
N PHE A 615 7.19 -21.29 -0.42
CA PHE A 615 8.62 -21.56 -0.43
C PHE A 615 9.32 -20.58 0.50
N GLN A 616 9.66 -21.04 1.70
CA GLN A 616 10.06 -20.20 2.81
C GLN A 616 11.51 -19.71 2.67
N GLY A 617 11.86 -18.64 3.41
CA GLY A 617 13.20 -18.05 3.39
C GLY A 617 14.31 -18.97 3.93
N ASP A 618 13.95 -20.02 4.68
CA ASP A 618 14.86 -21.05 5.15
C ASP A 618 15.09 -22.19 4.12
N GLY A 619 14.43 -22.11 2.96
CA GLY A 619 14.52 -23.12 1.91
C GLY A 619 13.54 -24.30 2.06
N ASN A 620 12.63 -24.26 3.03
CA ASN A 620 11.57 -25.26 3.15
C ASN A 620 10.37 -24.91 2.26
N PHE A 621 9.82 -25.89 1.53
CA PHE A 621 8.57 -25.72 0.79
C PHE A 621 7.44 -26.38 1.57
N VAL A 622 6.44 -25.61 1.98
CA VAL A 622 5.43 -26.04 2.96
C VAL A 622 4.04 -25.72 2.45
N VAL A 623 3.13 -26.69 2.53
CA VAL A 623 1.68 -26.45 2.38
C VAL A 623 1.10 -26.24 3.78
N TYR A 624 0.48 -25.09 3.98
CA TYR A 624 -0.20 -24.70 5.20
C TYR A 624 -1.71 -24.77 5.02
N GLY A 625 -2.42 -25.20 6.06
CA GLY A 625 -3.87 -25.06 6.15
C GLY A 625 -4.28 -23.60 6.32
N ALA A 626 -5.57 -23.32 6.16
CA ALA A 626 -6.11 -21.96 6.30
C ALA A 626 -5.79 -21.31 7.67
N SER A 627 -5.65 -22.11 8.72
CA SER A 627 -5.28 -21.67 10.08
C SER A 627 -3.75 -21.62 10.33
N GLY A 628 -2.93 -21.87 9.31
CA GLY A 628 -1.47 -21.79 9.39
C GLY A 628 -0.77 -23.02 9.96
N ASN A 629 -1.47 -24.13 10.18
CA ASN A 629 -0.85 -25.41 10.53
C ASN A 629 -0.21 -26.06 9.29
N ALA A 630 1.01 -26.59 9.42
CA ALA A 630 1.66 -27.27 8.31
C ALA A 630 0.95 -28.59 7.99
N LEU A 631 0.49 -28.75 6.76
CA LEU A 631 -0.16 -29.95 6.23
C LEU A 631 0.83 -30.87 5.51
N TRP A 632 1.83 -30.28 4.84
CA TRP A 632 2.91 -31.00 4.14
C TRP A 632 4.16 -30.11 4.09
N ASN A 633 5.36 -30.70 4.09
CA ASN A 633 6.61 -29.96 3.86
C ASN A 633 7.67 -30.80 3.14
N SER A 634 8.62 -30.13 2.48
CA SER A 634 9.74 -30.77 1.77
C SER A 634 10.90 -31.20 2.68
N ALA A 635 10.90 -30.81 3.95
CA ALA A 635 11.98 -31.06 4.91
C ALA A 635 13.37 -30.56 4.45
N THR A 636 13.42 -29.42 3.75
CA THR A 636 14.64 -28.85 3.15
C THR A 636 15.16 -27.60 3.86
N SER A 637 14.67 -27.31 5.07
CA SER A 637 15.11 -26.15 5.85
C SER A 637 16.62 -26.17 6.09
N SER A 638 17.28 -25.04 5.86
CA SER A 638 18.73 -24.87 6.05
C SER A 638 19.11 -23.42 6.36
N THR A 639 20.33 -23.21 6.86
CA THR A 639 20.88 -21.86 7.11
C THR A 639 21.54 -21.21 5.88
N SER A 640 21.37 -21.76 4.67
CA SER A 640 22.02 -21.27 3.44
C SER A 640 21.09 -20.50 2.50
N TYR A 641 21.53 -19.31 2.07
CA TYR A 641 20.73 -18.29 1.37
C TYR A 641 20.80 -18.33 -0.18
N SER A 642 20.64 -19.50 -0.81
CA SER A 642 20.65 -19.57 -2.30
C SER A 642 19.83 -20.72 -2.90
N GLN A 643 18.65 -21.00 -2.33
CA GLN A 643 17.80 -22.07 -2.83
C GLN A 643 16.71 -21.56 -3.78
N PHE A 644 16.36 -22.39 -4.76
CA PHE A 644 15.20 -22.15 -5.64
C PHE A 644 14.46 -23.46 -5.87
N LEU A 645 13.14 -23.35 -6.05
CA LEU A 645 12.25 -24.45 -6.40
C LEU A 645 12.01 -24.41 -7.91
N ALA A 646 11.99 -25.55 -8.59
CA ALA A 646 11.85 -25.65 -10.04
C ALA A 646 10.78 -26.69 -10.42
N VAL A 647 9.76 -26.26 -11.16
CA VAL A 647 8.85 -27.09 -11.94
C VAL A 647 9.52 -27.38 -13.29
N GLN A 648 9.92 -28.62 -13.51
CA GLN A 648 10.73 -29.01 -14.65
C GLN A 648 9.88 -29.58 -15.79
N ASP A 649 10.38 -29.45 -17.01
CA ASP A 649 9.70 -29.95 -18.21
C ASP A 649 9.62 -31.48 -18.27
N ASP A 650 10.45 -32.17 -17.48
CA ASP A 650 10.44 -33.63 -17.33
C ASP A 650 9.33 -34.14 -16.39
N GLY A 651 8.59 -33.24 -15.74
CA GLY A 651 7.53 -33.60 -14.79
C GLY A 651 8.02 -33.79 -13.36
N ASN A 652 9.20 -33.26 -13.02
CA ASN A 652 9.74 -33.23 -11.66
C ASN A 652 9.57 -31.84 -11.01
N LEU A 653 9.37 -31.83 -9.69
CA LEU A 653 9.42 -30.61 -8.87
C LEU A 653 10.63 -30.72 -7.94
N VAL A 654 11.62 -29.82 -8.09
CA VAL A 654 12.94 -29.95 -7.47
C VAL A 654 13.33 -28.70 -6.70
N ILE A 655 13.84 -28.85 -5.47
CA ILE A 655 14.50 -27.74 -4.75
C ILE A 655 16.00 -27.89 -4.90
N TYR A 656 16.66 -26.83 -5.36
CA TYR A 656 18.11 -26.78 -5.50
C TYR A 656 18.75 -25.94 -4.40
N ARG A 657 19.92 -26.37 -3.95
CA ARG A 657 20.86 -25.60 -3.12
C ARG A 657 22.19 -25.52 -3.86
N SER A 658 22.58 -24.33 -4.31
CA SER A 658 23.81 -24.13 -5.09
C SER A 658 23.95 -25.13 -6.25
N PHE A 659 22.83 -25.33 -6.98
CA PHE A 659 22.69 -26.28 -8.10
C PHE A 659 22.74 -27.78 -7.73
N VAL A 660 22.73 -28.13 -6.44
CA VAL A 660 22.57 -29.51 -5.94
C VAL A 660 21.09 -29.73 -5.54
N PRO A 661 20.39 -30.75 -6.04
CA PRO A 661 19.01 -31.03 -5.66
C PRO A 661 18.98 -31.54 -4.21
N VAL A 662 18.15 -30.89 -3.38
CA VAL A 662 17.94 -31.25 -1.97
C VAL A 662 16.55 -31.84 -1.72
N PHE A 663 15.64 -31.69 -2.67
CA PHE A 663 14.34 -32.36 -2.73
C PHE A 663 13.93 -32.57 -4.18
N ALA A 664 13.25 -33.67 -4.48
CA ALA A 664 12.63 -33.93 -5.78
C ALA A 664 11.38 -34.80 -5.61
N THR A 665 10.32 -34.52 -6.37
CA THR A 665 9.12 -35.39 -6.40
C THR A 665 9.37 -36.74 -7.07
N SER A 666 10.47 -36.86 -7.83
CA SER A 666 10.89 -38.09 -8.52
C SER A 666 9.87 -38.63 -9.51
N THR A 667 9.13 -37.72 -10.15
CA THR A 667 7.95 -38.00 -10.97
C THR A 667 8.20 -37.86 -12.47
N ALA A 668 9.48 -37.81 -12.87
CA ALA A 668 9.86 -37.78 -14.27
C ALA A 668 9.36 -39.04 -15.00
N SER A 669 8.60 -38.84 -16.08
CA SER A 669 7.99 -39.94 -16.82
C SER A 669 9.04 -40.66 -17.67
N SER A 670 9.09 -41.99 -17.54
CA SER A 670 10.01 -42.85 -18.27
C SER A 670 9.66 -42.91 -19.76
N GLY A 671 10.35 -42.09 -20.56
CA GLY A 671 10.34 -42.13 -22.01
C GLY A 671 11.52 -41.33 -22.56
N TYR A 672 12.64 -42.02 -22.72
CA TYR A 672 14.02 -41.53 -22.93
C TYR A 672 14.76 -41.15 -21.63
N ALA A 673 15.91 -41.79 -21.46
CA ALA A 673 16.65 -41.90 -20.22
C ALA A 673 17.56 -40.69 -19.91
N ASN A 674 17.94 -40.61 -18.63
CA ASN A 674 19.02 -39.83 -18.00
C ASN A 674 18.71 -38.39 -17.50
N SER A 675 18.43 -38.34 -16.19
CA SER A 675 19.15 -37.58 -15.14
C SER A 675 19.25 -36.04 -15.21
N THR A 676 18.49 -35.40 -14.30
CA THR A 676 18.78 -34.26 -13.40
C THR A 676 20.08 -33.43 -13.55
N THR A 677 20.06 -32.19 -13.00
CA THR A 677 21.22 -31.47 -12.44
C THR A 677 22.21 -30.79 -13.38
N GLY A 678 21.90 -29.58 -13.85
CA GLY A 678 22.91 -28.70 -14.45
C GLY A 678 23.66 -29.35 -15.63
N PRO A 679 24.88 -28.91 -15.96
CA PRO A 679 25.65 -29.53 -17.03
C PRO A 679 25.79 -31.04 -16.83
N GLY A 680 25.68 -31.85 -17.89
CA GLY A 680 25.87 -33.30 -17.78
C GLY A 680 27.27 -33.60 -17.24
N VAL A 681 27.37 -34.03 -15.97
CA VAL A 681 28.66 -34.24 -15.29
C VAL A 681 29.07 -35.71 -15.35
N TRP A 682 30.11 -35.99 -16.11
CA TRP A 682 30.75 -37.30 -16.18
C TRP A 682 31.97 -37.35 -15.26
N LYS A 683 31.78 -37.95 -14.08
CA LYS A 683 32.84 -38.20 -13.08
C LYS A 683 33.57 -39.51 -13.39
N GLY A 684 34.84 -39.60 -12.98
CA GLY A 684 35.70 -40.75 -13.30
C GLY A 684 35.15 -42.10 -12.82
N GLY A 685 35.38 -43.16 -13.60
CA GLY A 685 35.01 -44.54 -13.27
C GLY A 685 33.85 -45.14 -14.08
N VAL A 686 33.19 -44.34 -14.94
CA VAL A 686 32.14 -44.81 -15.87
C VAL A 686 32.64 -44.68 -17.32
N SER A 687 32.38 -45.70 -18.15
CA SER A 687 32.67 -45.66 -19.59
C SER A 687 31.38 -45.45 -20.39
N LEU A 688 31.49 -44.69 -21.47
CA LEU A 688 30.45 -44.38 -22.44
C LEU A 688 30.64 -45.27 -23.68
N GLY A 689 29.82 -46.31 -23.80
CA GLY A 689 29.81 -47.22 -24.95
C GLY A 689 29.00 -46.69 -26.13
N SER A 690 29.11 -47.38 -27.27
CA SER A 690 28.36 -47.08 -28.50
C SER A 690 26.86 -46.84 -28.25
N GLY A 691 26.35 -45.72 -28.76
CA GLY A 691 24.97 -45.25 -28.62
C GLY A 691 24.65 -44.53 -27.31
N GLN A 692 25.59 -44.48 -26.35
CA GLN A 692 25.39 -43.81 -25.07
C GLN A 692 25.83 -42.34 -25.14
N SER A 693 25.18 -41.47 -24.37
CA SER A 693 25.44 -40.03 -24.35
C SER A 693 25.31 -39.38 -22.97
N PHE A 694 25.93 -38.20 -22.85
CA PHE A 694 25.68 -37.21 -21.79
C PHE A 694 25.06 -35.96 -22.41
N THR A 695 24.06 -35.40 -21.75
CA THR A 695 23.28 -34.27 -22.27
C THR A 695 23.42 -33.07 -21.33
N SER A 696 23.45 -31.85 -21.88
CA SER A 696 23.43 -30.60 -21.11
C SER A 696 22.12 -30.42 -20.35
N GLY A 697 22.13 -29.58 -19.32
CA GLY A 697 20.97 -29.35 -18.44
C GLY A 697 19.75 -28.78 -19.17
N ASN A 698 19.97 -28.00 -20.24
CA ASN A 698 18.92 -27.48 -21.11
C ASN A 698 18.50 -28.46 -22.23
N GLY A 699 19.07 -29.67 -22.28
CA GLY A 699 18.74 -30.68 -23.29
C GLY A 699 19.27 -30.40 -24.70
N ALA A 700 19.86 -29.23 -24.95
CA ALA A 700 20.20 -28.77 -26.30
C ALA A 700 21.53 -29.34 -26.82
N ASN A 701 22.45 -29.75 -25.94
CA ASN A 701 23.77 -30.25 -26.29
C ASN A 701 23.97 -31.69 -25.81
N VAL A 702 24.46 -32.57 -26.68
CA VAL A 702 24.59 -34.00 -26.42
C VAL A 702 26.00 -34.46 -26.81
N LEU A 703 26.80 -34.90 -25.84
CA LEU A 703 28.05 -35.60 -26.08
C LEU A 703 27.76 -37.11 -26.18
N VAL A 704 27.84 -37.68 -27.38
CA VAL A 704 27.45 -39.06 -27.69
C VAL A 704 28.61 -39.86 -28.27
N MET A 705 28.77 -41.11 -27.81
CA MET A 705 29.64 -42.09 -28.45
C MET A 705 28.85 -42.81 -29.54
N GLN A 706 29.13 -42.52 -30.81
CA GLN A 706 28.37 -43.03 -31.95
C GLN A 706 28.77 -44.47 -32.33
N GLY A 707 27.90 -45.16 -33.07
CA GLY A 707 28.09 -46.56 -33.44
C GLY A 707 29.26 -46.82 -34.40
N ASP A 708 29.76 -45.78 -35.06
CA ASP A 708 30.95 -45.81 -35.91
C ASP A 708 32.26 -45.67 -35.11
N GLY A 709 32.18 -45.52 -33.78
CA GLY A 709 33.33 -45.37 -32.90
C GLY A 709 33.78 -43.93 -32.64
N ASN A 710 32.97 -42.94 -33.02
CA ASN A 710 33.30 -41.52 -32.86
C ASN A 710 32.62 -40.89 -31.63
N LEU A 711 33.36 -40.11 -30.82
CA LEU A 711 32.77 -39.31 -29.76
C LEU A 711 32.44 -37.91 -30.30
N VAL A 712 31.17 -37.51 -30.27
CA VAL A 712 30.67 -36.31 -30.95
C VAL A 712 29.85 -35.45 -30.00
N LEU A 713 30.12 -34.14 -29.98
CA LEU A 713 29.23 -33.15 -29.38
C LEU A 713 28.25 -32.64 -30.42
N LEU A 714 26.96 -32.87 -30.20
CA LEU A 714 25.86 -32.37 -31.01
C LEU A 714 25.20 -31.19 -30.30
N ARG A 715 24.84 -30.14 -31.03
CA ARG A 715 23.89 -29.11 -30.59
C ARG A 715 22.65 -29.21 -31.45
N GLN A 716 21.50 -29.51 -30.85
CA GLN A 716 20.23 -29.73 -31.56
C GLN A 716 20.36 -30.71 -32.74
N GLY A 717 21.18 -31.75 -32.58
CA GLY A 717 21.44 -32.75 -33.62
C GLY A 717 22.53 -32.39 -34.64
N VAL A 718 23.11 -31.19 -34.59
CA VAL A 718 24.20 -30.75 -35.47
C VAL A 718 25.54 -30.91 -34.78
N ALA A 719 26.49 -31.62 -35.41
CA ALA A 719 27.83 -31.82 -34.84
C ALA A 719 28.63 -30.52 -34.73
N GLN A 720 29.08 -30.21 -33.52
CA GLN A 720 29.89 -29.04 -33.17
C GLN A 720 31.37 -29.41 -32.96
N TRP A 721 31.61 -30.63 -32.45
CA TRP A 721 32.96 -31.15 -32.21
C TRP A 721 32.97 -32.68 -32.33
N SER A 722 34.12 -33.26 -32.67
CA SER A 722 34.33 -34.71 -32.77
C SER A 722 35.76 -35.11 -32.38
N SER A 723 35.91 -36.30 -31.78
CA SER A 723 37.21 -36.91 -31.48
C SER A 723 37.96 -37.41 -32.72
N GLY A 724 37.30 -37.52 -33.86
CA GLY A 724 37.90 -38.01 -35.11
C GLY A 724 38.18 -39.51 -35.12
N THR A 725 37.55 -40.28 -34.23
CA THR A 725 37.83 -41.72 -34.04
C THR A 725 36.89 -42.63 -34.83
N TYR A 726 36.18 -42.09 -35.83
CA TYR A 726 35.27 -42.83 -36.70
C TYR A 726 35.96 -44.03 -37.39
N SER A 727 35.18 -45.04 -37.78
CA SER A 727 35.62 -46.35 -38.32
C SER A 727 36.11 -47.37 -37.29
N HIS A 728 35.77 -47.20 -36.01
CA HIS A 728 36.10 -48.12 -34.91
C HIS A 728 34.83 -48.58 -34.18
N PRO A 729 33.92 -49.33 -34.85
CA PRO A 729 32.65 -49.74 -34.24
C PRO A 729 32.89 -50.55 -32.96
N GLY A 730 32.14 -50.22 -31.90
CA GLY A 730 32.31 -50.79 -30.57
C GLY A 730 33.37 -50.09 -29.71
N ALA A 731 34.01 -49.02 -30.20
CA ALA A 731 34.82 -48.15 -29.37
C ALA A 731 33.98 -47.53 -28.23
N PHE A 732 34.64 -47.18 -27.13
CA PHE A 732 34.01 -46.56 -25.97
C PHE A 732 34.88 -45.41 -25.44
N ALA A 733 34.25 -44.41 -24.85
CA ALA A 733 34.95 -43.32 -24.18
C ALA A 733 34.98 -43.56 -22.66
N ALA A 734 36.03 -43.13 -21.96
CA ALA A 734 36.17 -43.33 -20.52
C ALA A 734 36.78 -42.09 -19.88
N MET A 735 36.09 -41.52 -18.89
CA MET A 735 36.70 -40.57 -17.97
C MET A 735 37.45 -41.36 -16.90
N GLN A 736 38.77 -41.30 -16.96
CA GLN A 736 39.65 -42.06 -16.09
C GLN A 736 39.76 -41.42 -14.70
N ALA A 737 40.13 -42.24 -13.70
CA ALA A 737 40.32 -41.78 -12.33
C ALA A 737 41.47 -40.75 -12.19
N ASP A 738 42.43 -40.76 -13.12
CA ASP A 738 43.53 -39.79 -13.17
C ASP A 738 43.15 -38.44 -13.79
N GLY A 739 41.89 -38.27 -14.20
CA GLY A 739 41.36 -37.04 -14.79
C GLY A 739 41.49 -36.93 -16.31
N ASN A 740 41.90 -38.01 -17.00
CA ASN A 740 42.00 -38.02 -18.47
C ASN A 740 40.73 -38.59 -19.11
N LEU A 741 40.17 -37.88 -20.11
CA LEU A 741 39.08 -38.41 -20.93
C LEU A 741 39.70 -39.09 -22.17
N VAL A 742 39.42 -40.38 -22.36
CA VAL A 742 40.05 -41.19 -23.42
C VAL A 742 39.01 -41.97 -24.20
N VAL A 743 39.10 -41.97 -25.53
CA VAL A 743 38.36 -42.89 -26.40
C VAL A 743 39.23 -44.11 -26.67
N TYR A 744 38.69 -45.30 -26.44
CA TYR A 744 39.33 -46.59 -26.63
C TYR A 744 38.66 -47.39 -27.75
N SER A 745 39.45 -48.12 -28.52
CA SER A 745 38.98 -49.19 -29.39
C SER A 745 38.30 -50.31 -28.59
N PRO A 746 37.53 -51.21 -29.23
CA PRO A 746 36.90 -52.36 -28.55
C PRO A 746 37.88 -53.24 -27.79
N THR A 747 39.15 -53.28 -28.21
CA THR A 747 40.23 -54.06 -27.58
C THR A 747 41.04 -53.28 -26.53
N GLY A 748 40.61 -52.06 -26.18
CA GLY A 748 41.23 -51.25 -25.13
C GLY A 748 42.47 -50.45 -25.56
N VAL A 749 42.75 -50.32 -26.86
CA VAL A 749 43.81 -49.43 -27.38
C VAL A 749 43.28 -47.99 -27.45
N PRO A 750 43.97 -46.99 -26.88
CA PRO A 750 43.51 -45.59 -26.92
C PRO A 750 43.58 -45.02 -28.35
N LEU A 751 42.48 -44.41 -28.78
CA LEU A 751 42.28 -43.79 -30.10
C LEU A 751 42.35 -42.25 -30.03
N TRP A 752 41.91 -41.66 -28.92
CA TRP A 752 41.98 -40.22 -28.64
C TRP A 752 42.04 -39.96 -27.14
N TYR A 753 42.65 -38.86 -26.70
CA TYR A 753 42.62 -38.44 -25.29
C TYR A 753 42.73 -36.92 -25.10
N SER A 754 42.19 -36.40 -24.00
CA SER A 754 42.15 -34.96 -23.67
C SER A 754 43.48 -34.38 -23.20
N GLY A 755 44.42 -35.23 -22.75
CA GLY A 755 45.73 -34.81 -22.25
C GLY A 755 45.68 -34.24 -20.83
N THR A 756 44.63 -34.56 -20.07
CA THR A 756 44.38 -34.00 -18.73
C THR A 756 44.76 -34.93 -17.58
N SER A 757 45.52 -36.00 -17.86
CA SER A 757 46.03 -36.96 -16.86
C SER A 757 46.79 -36.27 -15.73
N GLY A 758 46.67 -36.80 -14.50
CA GLY A 758 47.29 -36.25 -13.29
C GLY A 758 46.38 -35.29 -12.50
N ASN A 759 45.13 -35.10 -12.93
CA ASN A 759 44.12 -34.29 -12.25
C ASN A 759 43.04 -35.20 -11.63
N SER A 760 43.42 -35.98 -10.62
CA SER A 760 42.49 -36.90 -9.94
C SER A 760 41.24 -36.18 -9.42
N GLY A 761 40.07 -36.77 -9.67
CA GLY A 761 38.78 -36.18 -9.33
C GLY A 761 38.24 -35.16 -10.34
N ALA A 762 38.93 -34.92 -11.46
CA ALA A 762 38.39 -34.13 -12.55
C ALA A 762 37.15 -34.79 -13.17
N ALA A 763 36.23 -33.97 -13.68
CA ALA A 763 35.00 -34.42 -14.32
C ALA A 763 34.75 -33.65 -15.62
N THR A 764 34.11 -34.32 -16.58
CA THR A 764 33.70 -33.72 -17.87
C THR A 764 32.30 -33.15 -17.73
N TYR A 765 32.07 -31.94 -18.23
CA TYR A 765 30.82 -31.21 -18.13
C TYR A 765 30.32 -30.87 -19.53
N VAL A 766 29.09 -31.29 -19.87
CA VAL A 766 28.38 -30.85 -21.08
C VAL A 766 27.53 -29.64 -20.72
N GLN A 767 27.92 -28.45 -21.16
CA GLN A 767 27.33 -27.18 -20.73
C GLN A 767 26.21 -26.70 -21.65
N ASP A 768 25.34 -25.85 -21.11
CA ASP A 768 24.16 -25.33 -21.81
C ASP A 768 24.52 -24.36 -22.94
N ASP A 769 25.66 -23.69 -22.84
CA ASP A 769 26.25 -22.82 -23.86
C ASP A 769 26.85 -23.60 -25.06
N GLY A 770 26.80 -24.93 -24.98
CA GLY A 770 27.24 -25.88 -25.98
C GLY A 770 28.74 -26.09 -26.05
N ASN A 771 29.43 -25.91 -24.92
CA ASN A 771 30.80 -26.34 -24.71
C ASN A 771 30.86 -27.67 -23.93
N VAL A 772 31.92 -28.46 -24.12
CA VAL A 772 32.29 -29.54 -23.21
C VAL A 772 33.60 -29.19 -22.52
N VAL A 773 33.62 -29.21 -21.19
CA VAL A 773 34.78 -28.77 -20.39
C VAL A 773 35.15 -29.83 -19.36
N ILE A 774 36.45 -30.12 -19.22
CA ILE A 774 36.97 -30.93 -18.12
C ILE A 774 37.42 -30.00 -17.00
N TYR A 775 36.76 -30.09 -15.85
CA TYR A 775 37.09 -29.31 -14.66
C TYR A 775 37.75 -30.18 -13.59
N ALA A 776 38.79 -29.62 -12.99
CA ALA A 776 39.28 -29.99 -11.66
C ALA A 776 38.88 -28.83 -10.70
N PRO A 777 39.77 -28.11 -9.99
CA PRO A 777 39.43 -26.80 -9.39
C PRO A 777 39.31 -25.65 -10.41
N LEU A 778 40.01 -25.76 -11.55
CA LEU A 778 40.02 -24.84 -12.68
C LEU A 778 39.80 -25.62 -13.99
N PRO A 779 39.32 -25.00 -15.09
CA PRO A 779 39.18 -25.66 -16.38
C PRO A 779 40.53 -26.16 -16.91
N ARG A 780 40.59 -27.41 -17.37
CA ARG A 780 41.82 -28.04 -17.88
C ARG A 780 41.80 -28.29 -19.38
N TRP A 781 40.61 -28.50 -19.94
CA TRP A 781 40.42 -28.73 -21.37
C TRP A 781 38.99 -28.34 -21.76
N SER A 782 38.78 -27.87 -22.99
CA SER A 782 37.45 -27.71 -23.55
C SER A 782 37.39 -27.94 -25.05
N THR A 783 36.19 -28.18 -25.57
CA THR A 783 35.93 -28.25 -27.02
C THR A 783 36.00 -26.88 -27.72
N ASN A 784 36.01 -25.77 -26.98
CA ASN A 784 35.98 -24.39 -27.48
C ASN A 784 34.80 -24.11 -28.44
N THR A 785 33.61 -24.57 -28.07
CA THR A 785 32.40 -24.51 -28.93
C THR A 785 31.29 -23.60 -28.37
N ALA A 786 31.57 -22.85 -27.30
CA ALA A 786 30.63 -21.91 -26.70
C ALA A 786 30.22 -20.81 -27.71
N GLY A 787 28.91 -20.66 -27.95
CA GLY A 787 28.37 -19.57 -28.77
C GLY A 787 28.55 -19.65 -30.30
N ALA A 788 29.02 -20.79 -30.84
CA ALA A 788 29.04 -21.05 -32.28
C ALA A 788 27.65 -21.31 -32.87
#